data_AF-R9K7G8-F1
#
_entry.id   AF-R9K7G8-F1
#
_cell.length_a   1.000
_cell.length_b   1.000
_cell.length_c   1.000
_cell.angle_alpha   90.00
_cell.angle_beta   90.00
_cell.angle_gamma   90.00
#
_symmetry.space_group_name_H-M   'P 1'
#
loop_
_entity.id
_entity.type
_entity.pdbx_description
1 polymer ?
#
loop_
_entity_poly.entity_id
_entity_poly.type
_entity_poly.pdbx_seq_one_letter_code
_entity_poly.pdbx_strand_id
1 'polypeptide(L)'
;MKGKLCRALAMAGGRRAVGMFLAAAVFFALCSGCGQRGLEITYDLNKELAKGEEGLKSPGGSVPLYTGEGVSYGFRTEGKYFQQFQKNGSWKEILPVGVNIGAGKPGAFPGEFAITKEDYLRWFGLIRNMHANVIRVYTILMPEFYEALSEYNKTAETPLYFMQGVYNNEEDIATIKDAYGEHDKIARDWISMCRTIVDVVHGNADIPLEPGNAGGIYKADVSSYLLGWILGIEWDPEFVIKTNEKNGAYTEFEGDYLYTEQASPFEVFLASGLDACISHEMQQYGMQHPTAFANWVTTDPLSHPGEPNPEVEDAVPVDAEHIKAKPGFQAGLFASYHVYPYYPEMMRYAPELLTDSPPNPYRQYLDSLTAYHTIPVMVSEFGVPTSRGITHLAKRDGFSQGGLTEEEQGEALVSMLDDILQAGCAGACVFIWQDEWFKRTWNTMDFTDAENGPYWCDVQTSEQFFGLLAFDPGEEAACIIDGEDQDWEGEKPILDNGRTQLYVKSDEAYVYLLLRGENDRLRISIDTIEGQGNGVWDGADFSLKLDGEKESRLSVHPYYDVNYWLYTKGVHASSQVLEEQEGYADAGSRAFAPIYFMLNRPITLTDGTKIGAEQTETGKLRHGVGNPGLPGYDSLADFCINGTITEIRLPWLLLNIPKPNVKMRIADLYGHDGITYEPVEEIKFSIDGVSGSYSWEGWEKPGYRERLKQSYYILQDYLTGRAS
;
A
#
# COMPACT_ATOMS: atom_id res chain seq x y z
N MET A 1 26.86 14.74 -50.50
CA MET A 1 27.90 13.87 -51.10
C MET A 1 28.95 13.53 -50.04
N LYS A 2 29.52 12.32 -50.08
CA LYS A 2 30.59 11.82 -49.19
C LYS A 2 31.75 12.82 -48.94
N GLY A 3 32.33 12.78 -47.73
CA GLY A 3 33.70 13.20 -47.38
C GLY A 3 33.80 13.62 -45.89
N LYS A 4 34.61 13.04 -44.99
CA LYS A 4 36.08 12.80 -44.85
C LYS A 4 36.85 13.93 -44.10
N LEU A 5 37.61 13.50 -43.06
CA LEU A 5 38.92 14.02 -42.54
C LEU A 5 38.93 15.35 -41.72
N CYS A 6 39.81 15.64 -40.74
CA CYS A 6 41.04 15.01 -40.18
C CYS A 6 41.51 15.69 -38.85
N ARG A 7 42.23 14.93 -37.99
CA ARG A 7 43.45 15.17 -37.13
C ARG A 7 44.00 16.60 -36.86
N ALA A 8 44.83 16.94 -35.85
CA ALA A 8 45.35 16.40 -34.58
C ALA A 8 46.44 17.37 -34.01
N LEU A 9 46.77 17.28 -32.69
CA LEU A 9 48.08 17.53 -31.99
C LEU A 9 48.65 18.99 -31.97
N ALA A 10 49.45 19.51 -31.01
CA ALA A 10 50.04 19.05 -29.74
C ALA A 10 50.82 20.21 -29.03
N MET A 11 51.01 20.03 -27.70
CA MET A 11 52.24 20.25 -26.88
C MET A 11 52.63 21.58 -26.16
N ALA A 12 53.06 21.35 -24.90
CA ALA A 12 54.06 22.02 -24.03
C ALA A 12 53.65 23.33 -23.32
N GLY A 13 53.91 23.59 -22.03
CA GLY A 13 54.72 22.95 -20.98
C GLY A 13 55.37 24.05 -20.11
N GLY A 14 55.36 23.97 -18.77
CA GLY A 14 56.13 24.93 -17.94
C GLY A 14 55.84 24.95 -16.43
N ARG A 15 56.86 24.65 -15.63
CA ARG A 15 56.91 24.48 -14.15
C ARG A 15 57.07 25.79 -13.34
N ARG A 16 56.77 25.68 -12.03
CA ARG A 16 57.40 26.26 -10.80
C ARG A 16 56.50 27.23 -10.02
N ALA A 17 56.55 27.41 -8.69
CA ALA A 17 56.98 26.66 -7.52
C ALA A 17 56.72 27.56 -6.26
N VAL A 18 56.48 26.94 -5.09
CA VAL A 18 56.75 27.43 -3.70
C VAL A 18 55.92 28.57 -3.07
N GLY A 19 55.39 28.33 -1.86
CA GLY A 19 55.49 29.31 -0.76
C GLY A 19 54.28 29.55 0.17
N MET A 20 54.12 28.71 1.20
CA MET A 20 53.96 29.04 2.64
C MET A 20 53.37 30.42 3.06
N PHE A 21 52.23 30.46 3.78
CA PHE A 21 52.11 30.88 5.21
C PHE A 21 50.65 31.01 5.70
N LEU A 22 50.44 30.59 6.96
CA LEU A 22 49.26 30.79 7.81
C LEU A 22 48.96 32.29 8.08
N ALA A 23 47.68 32.66 8.24
CA ALA A 23 47.12 33.15 9.51
C ALA A 23 45.71 33.79 9.39
N ALA A 24 44.85 33.38 10.32
CA ALA A 24 43.85 34.18 11.07
C ALA A 24 42.63 34.84 10.37
N ALA A 25 41.48 34.22 10.68
CA ALA A 25 40.12 34.72 10.90
C ALA A 25 39.87 36.25 11.04
N VAL A 26 38.74 36.73 10.49
CA VAL A 26 37.54 37.29 11.20
C VAL A 26 36.64 38.11 10.23
N PHE A 27 35.37 37.68 10.13
CA PHE A 27 34.08 38.37 9.84
C PHE A 27 33.79 39.21 8.56
N PHE A 28 32.70 38.78 7.90
CA PHE A 28 31.62 39.48 7.16
C PHE A 28 31.95 40.42 5.98
N ALA A 29 31.57 40.02 4.76
CA ALA A 29 30.33 40.47 4.09
C ALA A 29 30.37 40.31 2.55
N LEU A 30 29.21 39.89 2.01
CA LEU A 30 28.63 40.25 0.70
C LEU A 30 29.23 39.70 -0.61
N CYS A 31 28.37 38.89 -1.24
CA CYS A 31 28.07 38.80 -2.66
C CYS A 31 29.00 38.02 -3.61
N SER A 32 28.30 37.39 -4.57
CA SER A 32 28.76 36.80 -5.82
C SER A 32 29.48 35.45 -5.74
N GLY A 33 28.69 34.40 -5.92
CA GLY A 33 29.13 33.07 -6.26
C GLY A 33 27.95 32.20 -6.67
N CYS A 34 27.34 32.53 -7.81
CA CYS A 34 26.44 31.62 -8.52
C CYS A 34 27.15 30.27 -8.69
N GLY A 35 26.70 29.28 -7.93
CA GLY A 35 26.88 27.87 -8.23
C GLY A 35 25.49 27.28 -8.23
N GLN A 36 25.05 26.81 -9.39
CA GLN A 36 23.88 25.96 -9.54
C GLN A 36 23.95 24.84 -8.49
N ARG A 37 23.14 24.96 -7.43
CA ARG A 37 22.67 23.81 -6.68
C ARG A 37 21.24 23.64 -7.14
N GLY A 38 21.04 22.84 -8.19
CA GLY A 38 19.82 22.05 -8.22
C GLY A 38 19.86 21.24 -6.93
N LEU A 39 18.91 21.48 -6.03
CA LEU A 39 18.67 20.58 -4.93
C LEU A 39 18.10 19.32 -5.59
N GLU A 40 18.96 18.37 -5.94
CA GLU A 40 18.53 16.99 -6.12
C GLU A 40 17.99 16.54 -4.76
N ILE A 41 16.67 16.65 -4.56
CA ILE A 41 15.95 15.94 -3.51
C ILE A 41 15.73 14.52 -4.03
N THR A 42 16.83 13.86 -4.36
CA THR A 42 16.90 12.41 -4.30
C THR A 42 17.44 12.13 -2.91
N TYR A 43 16.59 11.60 -2.03
CA TYR A 43 17.10 10.83 -0.91
C TYR A 43 17.97 9.74 -1.54
N ASP A 44 19.29 9.92 -1.47
CA ASP A 44 20.21 9.00 -2.10
C ASP A 44 20.13 7.68 -1.34
N LEU A 45 19.28 6.77 -1.82
CA LEU A 45 19.10 5.45 -1.24
C LEU A 45 20.45 4.71 -1.13
N ASN A 46 21.42 5.04 -1.99
CA ASN A 46 22.77 4.50 -1.89
C ASN A 46 23.53 5.02 -0.66
N LYS A 47 23.25 6.23 -0.17
CA LYS A 47 23.80 6.72 1.12
C LYS A 47 23.20 5.97 2.30
N GLU A 48 21.90 5.66 2.29
CA GLU A 48 21.30 4.86 3.36
C GLU A 48 21.81 3.43 3.36
N LEU A 49 22.01 2.83 2.17
CA LEU A 49 22.71 1.55 2.04
C LEU A 49 24.15 1.65 2.57
N ALA A 50 24.89 2.69 2.20
CA ALA A 50 26.28 2.88 2.65
C ALA A 50 26.41 3.08 4.17
N LYS A 51 25.42 3.71 4.83
CA LYS A 51 25.36 3.79 6.30
C LYS A 51 25.19 2.41 6.94
N GLY A 52 24.42 1.51 6.32
CA GLY A 52 24.29 0.10 6.75
C GLY A 52 25.51 -0.77 6.43
N GLU A 53 26.28 -0.42 5.39
CA GLU A 53 27.47 -1.18 4.95
C GLU A 53 28.68 -1.09 5.91
N GLU A 54 28.72 -0.15 6.86
CA GLU A 54 29.81 -0.07 7.84
C GLU A 54 29.89 -1.31 8.77
N GLY A 55 28.86 -2.18 8.78
CA GLY A 55 28.84 -3.47 9.51
C GLY A 55 29.08 -4.74 8.66
N LEU A 56 29.06 -4.67 7.32
CA LEU A 56 29.02 -5.86 6.45
C LEU A 56 30.43 -6.40 6.11
N LYS A 57 31.14 -6.97 7.09
CA LYS A 57 32.46 -7.64 6.85
C LYS A 57 32.68 -8.93 7.64
N SER A 58 31.66 -9.78 7.81
CA SER A 58 31.83 -11.15 8.29
C SER A 58 31.23 -12.14 7.28
N PRO A 59 31.82 -13.33 7.06
CA PRO A 59 31.13 -14.39 6.33
C PRO A 59 29.79 -14.67 7.00
N GLY A 60 28.69 -14.63 6.24
CA GLY A 60 27.34 -14.88 6.74
C GLY A 60 27.27 -16.25 7.40
N GLY A 61 26.72 -16.31 8.62
CA GLY A 61 26.53 -17.56 9.33
C GLY A 61 25.33 -18.32 8.74
N SER A 62 25.54 -19.56 8.29
CA SER A 62 24.44 -20.48 7.97
C SER A 62 23.46 -20.57 9.13
N VAL A 63 22.14 -20.51 8.87
CA VAL A 63 21.11 -20.74 9.88
C VAL A 63 21.29 -22.15 10.44
N PRO A 64 21.49 -22.31 11.76
CA PRO A 64 21.68 -23.64 12.35
C PRO A 64 20.40 -24.46 12.20
N LEU A 65 20.52 -25.71 11.79
CA LEU A 65 19.42 -26.66 11.70
C LEU A 65 19.56 -27.72 12.79
N TYR A 66 18.46 -28.02 13.46
CA TYR A 66 18.34 -29.26 14.20
C TYR A 66 18.28 -30.41 13.20
N THR A 67 18.94 -31.54 13.48
CA THR A 67 18.79 -32.77 12.69
C THR A 67 18.72 -33.94 13.64
N GLY A 68 17.59 -34.65 13.64
CA GLY A 68 17.35 -35.79 14.50
C GLY A 68 16.09 -36.52 14.04
N GLU A 69 16.01 -37.83 14.32
CA GLU A 69 14.82 -38.64 14.02
C GLU A 69 14.34 -38.62 12.55
N GLY A 70 15.25 -38.31 11.62
CA GLY A 70 14.94 -38.23 10.18
C GLY A 70 14.34 -36.91 9.73
N VAL A 71 14.34 -35.88 10.58
CA VAL A 71 13.83 -34.54 10.27
C VAL A 71 14.88 -33.45 10.51
N SER A 72 14.83 -32.38 9.72
CA SER A 72 15.68 -31.19 9.84
C SER A 72 14.88 -29.89 9.82
N TYR A 73 15.12 -28.98 10.78
CA TYR A 73 14.43 -27.70 10.83
C TYR A 73 15.22 -26.66 11.64
N GLY A 74 15.15 -25.40 11.22
CA GLY A 74 15.81 -24.26 11.89
C GLY A 74 14.89 -23.51 12.85
N PHE A 75 13.58 -23.61 12.63
CA PHE A 75 12.55 -22.88 13.36
C PHE A 75 11.44 -23.82 13.80
N ARG A 76 10.84 -23.51 14.95
CA ARG A 76 9.67 -24.23 15.48
C ARG A 76 8.77 -23.32 16.29
N THR A 77 7.56 -23.78 16.57
CA THR A 77 6.71 -23.21 17.62
C THR A 77 6.78 -24.06 18.88
N GLU A 78 6.81 -23.40 20.04
CA GLU A 78 6.78 -24.05 21.36
C GLU A 78 5.98 -23.16 22.32
N GLY A 79 4.90 -23.71 22.88
CA GLY A 79 3.92 -22.90 23.61
C GLY A 79 3.33 -21.81 22.70
N LYS A 80 3.44 -20.54 23.13
CA LYS A 80 2.97 -19.37 22.37
C LYS A 80 4.09 -18.60 21.66
N TYR A 81 5.25 -19.22 21.45
CA TYR A 81 6.44 -18.54 20.91
C TYR A 81 7.01 -19.24 19.68
N PHE A 82 7.64 -18.45 18.80
CA PHE A 82 8.58 -18.94 17.82
C PHE A 82 9.95 -19.16 18.45
N GLN A 83 10.64 -20.22 18.04
CA GLN A 83 12.00 -20.51 18.47
C GLN A 83 12.90 -20.81 17.27
N GLN A 84 14.16 -20.38 17.37
CA GLN A 84 15.22 -20.68 16.42
C GLN A 84 16.27 -21.58 17.06
N PHE A 85 16.71 -22.60 16.31
CA PHE A 85 17.80 -23.46 16.71
C PHE A 85 19.15 -22.73 16.66
N GLN A 86 19.95 -22.91 17.70
CA GLN A 86 21.22 -22.21 17.87
C GLN A 86 22.41 -23.16 17.67
N LYS A 87 23.58 -22.61 17.29
CA LYS A 87 24.81 -23.39 17.05
C LYS A 87 25.29 -24.22 18.26
N ASN A 88 24.89 -23.82 19.47
CA ASN A 88 25.21 -24.52 20.72
C ASN A 88 24.24 -25.69 21.01
N GLY A 89 23.27 -25.97 20.15
CA GLY A 89 22.27 -27.03 20.31
C GLY A 89 21.04 -26.63 21.14
N SER A 90 20.91 -25.37 21.56
CA SER A 90 19.73 -24.89 22.29
C SER A 90 18.69 -24.26 21.37
N TRP A 91 17.43 -24.23 21.81
CA TRP A 91 16.37 -23.42 21.21
C TRP A 91 16.29 -22.06 21.89
N LYS A 92 16.19 -20.99 21.10
CA LYS A 92 16.04 -19.61 21.59
C LYS A 92 14.75 -19.02 21.04
N GLU A 93 13.96 -18.40 21.90
CA GLU A 93 12.80 -17.61 21.47
C GLU A 93 13.22 -16.46 20.55
N ILE A 94 12.44 -16.27 19.49
CA ILE A 94 12.59 -15.19 18.54
C ILE A 94 11.26 -14.47 18.38
N LEU A 95 11.33 -13.19 18.05
CA LEU A 95 10.17 -12.37 17.73
C LEU A 95 10.26 -11.93 16.27
N PRO A 96 9.49 -12.55 15.35
CA PRO A 96 9.42 -12.13 13.96
C PRO A 96 8.70 -10.77 13.87
N VAL A 97 9.43 -9.73 13.46
CA VAL A 97 8.88 -8.41 13.17
C VAL A 97 9.40 -7.95 11.83
N GLY A 98 8.49 -7.62 10.92
CA GLY A 98 8.89 -7.29 9.56
C GLY A 98 7.82 -6.66 8.72
N VAL A 99 7.93 -6.89 7.41
CA VAL A 99 7.08 -6.26 6.39
C VAL A 99 6.56 -7.31 5.41
N ASN A 100 5.35 -7.06 4.89
CA ASN A 100 4.87 -7.75 3.71
C ASN A 100 5.57 -7.18 2.45
N ILE A 101 5.76 -8.00 1.42
CA ILE A 101 6.21 -7.57 0.08
C ILE A 101 5.21 -8.08 -0.95
N GLY A 102 4.64 -7.14 -1.71
CA GLY A 102 3.75 -7.41 -2.83
C GLY A 102 4.52 -7.52 -4.15
N ALA A 103 3.78 -7.81 -5.23
CA ALA A 103 4.34 -7.86 -6.59
C ALA A 103 4.11 -6.56 -7.39
N GLY A 104 3.47 -5.55 -6.79
CA GLY A 104 3.16 -4.28 -7.44
C GLY A 104 4.38 -3.38 -7.64
N LYS A 105 4.41 -2.73 -8.80
CA LYS A 105 5.38 -1.70 -9.19
C LYS A 105 4.72 -0.76 -10.22
N PRO A 106 4.98 0.56 -10.21
CA PRO A 106 4.39 1.48 -11.17
C PRO A 106 4.60 1.02 -12.62
N GLY A 107 3.55 1.11 -13.42
CA GLY A 107 3.52 0.72 -14.83
C GLY A 107 3.34 -0.78 -15.09
N ALA A 108 3.04 -1.60 -14.08
CA ALA A 108 2.80 -3.02 -14.23
C ALA A 108 1.73 -3.56 -13.27
N PHE A 109 0.92 -4.50 -13.74
CA PHE A 109 0.05 -5.30 -12.88
C PHE A 109 0.86 -6.34 -12.11
N PRO A 110 0.41 -6.78 -10.92
CA PRO A 110 1.11 -7.80 -10.11
C PRO A 110 1.48 -9.06 -10.89
N GLY A 111 0.59 -9.53 -11.77
CA GLY A 111 0.79 -10.72 -12.60
C GLY A 111 1.86 -10.58 -13.69
N GLU A 112 2.42 -9.39 -13.90
CA GLU A 112 3.55 -9.14 -14.80
C GLU A 112 4.91 -9.24 -14.09
N PHE A 113 4.94 -9.25 -12.74
CA PHE A 113 6.14 -9.41 -11.90
C PHE A 113 7.31 -8.48 -12.29
N ALA A 114 7.04 -7.17 -12.37
CA ALA A 114 8.01 -6.18 -12.86
C ALA A 114 9.17 -5.83 -11.90
N ILE A 115 9.16 -6.37 -10.67
CA ILE A 115 10.21 -6.12 -9.67
C ILE A 115 11.45 -6.95 -10.04
N THR A 116 12.58 -6.27 -10.16
CA THR A 116 13.85 -6.89 -10.59
C THR A 116 14.63 -7.47 -9.41
N LYS A 117 15.61 -8.32 -9.71
CA LYS A 117 16.54 -8.84 -8.70
C LYS A 117 17.29 -7.70 -7.98
N GLU A 118 17.69 -6.67 -8.71
CA GLU A 118 18.37 -5.49 -8.19
C GLU A 118 17.47 -4.69 -7.22
N ASP A 119 16.18 -4.59 -7.52
CA ASP A 119 15.20 -3.97 -6.62
C ASP A 119 15.12 -4.76 -5.31
N TYR A 120 14.95 -6.09 -5.39
CA TYR A 120 14.90 -6.93 -4.20
C TYR A 120 16.17 -6.84 -3.34
N LEU A 121 17.36 -6.94 -3.94
CA LEU A 121 18.63 -6.81 -3.20
C LEU A 121 18.71 -5.49 -2.44
N ARG A 122 18.33 -4.40 -3.10
CA ARG A 122 18.30 -3.06 -2.50
C ARG A 122 17.28 -2.98 -1.38
N TRP A 123 16.06 -3.47 -1.61
CA TRP A 123 14.99 -3.48 -0.61
C TRP A 123 15.34 -4.34 0.60
N PHE A 124 15.94 -5.51 0.44
CA PHE A 124 16.38 -6.35 1.57
C PHE A 124 17.39 -5.65 2.46
N GLY A 125 18.32 -4.90 1.87
CA GLY A 125 19.26 -4.04 2.61
C GLY A 125 18.52 -2.97 3.43
N LEU A 126 17.57 -2.25 2.81
CA LEU A 126 16.80 -1.21 3.49
C LEU A 126 15.88 -1.79 4.59
N ILE A 127 15.21 -2.91 4.34
CA ILE A 127 14.39 -3.62 5.34
C ILE A 127 15.24 -4.03 6.53
N ARG A 128 16.44 -4.58 6.29
CA ARG A 128 17.33 -4.97 7.38
C ARG A 128 17.91 -3.77 8.13
N ASN A 129 18.18 -2.67 7.44
CA ASN A 129 18.61 -1.41 8.07
C ASN A 129 17.52 -0.85 9.00
N MET A 130 16.24 -1.15 8.75
CA MET A 130 15.13 -0.83 9.65
C MET A 130 15.06 -1.76 10.88
N HIS A 131 15.95 -2.74 10.98
CA HIS A 131 15.97 -3.80 12.00
C HIS A 131 14.82 -4.82 11.92
N ALA A 132 14.07 -4.85 10.82
CA ALA A 132 13.17 -5.96 10.51
C ALA A 132 13.97 -7.27 10.29
N ASN A 133 13.37 -8.40 10.67
CA ASN A 133 14.02 -9.71 10.58
C ASN A 133 13.25 -10.74 9.74
N VAL A 134 12.02 -10.42 9.33
CA VAL A 134 11.19 -11.28 8.48
C VAL A 134 10.60 -10.48 7.32
N ILE A 135 10.46 -11.12 6.16
CA ILE A 135 9.60 -10.67 5.07
C ILE A 135 8.48 -11.67 4.89
N ARG A 136 7.25 -11.22 4.66
CA ARG A 136 6.18 -12.11 4.19
C ARG A 136 5.89 -11.87 2.71
N VAL A 137 5.76 -12.94 1.94
CA VAL A 137 5.29 -12.92 0.54
C VAL A 137 4.05 -13.80 0.39
N TYR A 138 3.10 -13.37 -0.45
CA TYR A 138 1.76 -13.96 -0.53
C TYR A 138 1.68 -15.21 -1.41
N THR A 139 2.57 -15.32 -2.39
CA THR A 139 2.51 -16.35 -3.45
C THR A 139 3.91 -16.66 -3.99
N ILE A 140 3.98 -17.54 -4.98
CA ILE A 140 5.19 -17.77 -5.77
C ILE A 140 5.56 -16.47 -6.49
N LEU A 141 6.72 -15.90 -6.19
CA LEU A 141 7.34 -14.82 -6.96
C LEU A 141 8.24 -15.38 -8.06
N MET A 142 8.70 -14.52 -8.97
CA MET A 142 9.67 -14.92 -10.00
C MET A 142 11.01 -15.40 -9.38
N PRO A 143 11.79 -16.26 -10.07
CA PRO A 143 13.08 -16.77 -9.57
C PRO A 143 14.02 -15.72 -9.01
N GLU A 144 14.00 -14.51 -9.57
CA GLU A 144 14.77 -13.33 -9.19
C GLU A 144 14.64 -12.99 -7.69
N PHE A 145 13.46 -13.16 -7.09
CA PHE A 145 13.26 -12.94 -5.65
C PHE A 145 14.11 -13.90 -4.81
N TYR A 146 14.00 -15.20 -5.09
CA TYR A 146 14.71 -16.25 -4.34
C TYR A 146 16.23 -16.17 -4.58
N GLU A 147 16.64 -15.82 -5.80
CA GLU A 147 18.04 -15.55 -6.11
C GLU A 147 18.58 -14.35 -5.35
N ALA A 148 17.84 -13.23 -5.30
CA ALA A 148 18.20 -12.06 -4.52
C ALA A 148 18.31 -12.40 -3.03
N LEU A 149 17.36 -13.16 -2.47
CA LEU A 149 17.35 -13.51 -1.05
C LEU A 149 18.55 -14.41 -0.70
N SER A 150 18.82 -15.41 -1.54
CA SER A 150 19.99 -16.29 -1.40
C SER A 150 21.30 -15.50 -1.49
N GLU A 151 21.39 -14.54 -2.41
CA GLU A 151 22.57 -13.70 -2.61
C GLU A 151 22.79 -12.76 -1.42
N TYR A 152 21.74 -12.06 -0.98
CA TYR A 152 21.78 -11.16 0.17
C TYR A 152 22.20 -11.90 1.45
N ASN A 153 21.56 -13.03 1.76
CA ASN A 153 21.82 -13.74 3.02
C ASN A 153 23.20 -14.43 3.09
N LYS A 154 23.87 -14.69 1.95
CA LYS A 154 25.24 -15.25 1.94
C LYS A 154 26.28 -14.29 2.51
N THR A 155 26.04 -12.99 2.44
CA THR A 155 26.97 -11.94 2.89
C THR A 155 26.47 -11.16 4.10
N ALA A 156 25.17 -11.24 4.42
CA ALA A 156 24.59 -10.60 5.58
C ALA A 156 25.11 -11.17 6.90
N GLU A 157 25.44 -10.29 7.85
CA GLU A 157 25.84 -10.71 9.21
C GLU A 157 24.71 -11.43 9.95
N THR A 158 23.50 -10.87 9.84
CA THR A 158 22.26 -11.52 10.29
C THR A 158 21.37 -11.73 9.07
N PRO A 159 21.01 -12.98 8.76
CA PRO A 159 20.10 -13.27 7.65
C PRO A 159 18.74 -12.61 7.85
N LEU A 160 18.12 -12.23 6.73
CA LEU A 160 16.71 -11.89 6.64
C LEU A 160 15.91 -13.18 6.43
N TYR A 161 14.98 -13.47 7.33
CA TYR A 161 14.09 -14.62 7.19
C TYR A 161 12.89 -14.25 6.34
N PHE A 162 12.16 -15.26 5.88
CA PHE A 162 10.91 -15.02 5.17
C PHE A 162 9.81 -16.01 5.55
N MET A 163 8.57 -15.60 5.34
CA MET A 163 7.39 -16.43 5.40
C MET A 163 6.80 -16.52 4.00
N GLN A 164 6.48 -17.74 3.60
CA GLN A 164 6.04 -18.04 2.23
C GLN A 164 4.57 -18.41 2.22
N GLY A 165 3.81 -17.72 1.35
CA GLY A 165 2.40 -18.01 1.11
C GLY A 165 2.12 -18.76 -0.16
N VAL A 166 0.87 -19.23 -0.24
CA VAL A 166 0.23 -19.83 -1.41
C VAL A 166 -1.08 -19.10 -1.61
N TYR A 167 -1.31 -18.63 -2.84
CA TYR A 167 -2.47 -17.82 -3.17
C TYR A 167 -3.38 -18.60 -4.12
N ASN A 168 -4.64 -18.79 -3.75
CA ASN A 168 -5.62 -19.45 -4.61
C ASN A 168 -6.08 -18.52 -5.73
N ASN A 169 -6.51 -19.10 -6.85
CA ASN A 169 -7.09 -18.32 -7.94
C ASN A 169 -8.42 -17.69 -7.50
N GLU A 170 -8.45 -16.36 -7.38
CA GLU A 170 -9.63 -15.60 -6.95
C GLU A 170 -10.78 -15.65 -7.96
N GLU A 171 -10.50 -15.76 -9.26
CA GLU A 171 -11.54 -15.88 -10.29
C GLU A 171 -12.30 -17.20 -10.14
N ASP A 172 -11.58 -18.30 -9.87
CA ASP A 172 -12.18 -19.59 -9.55
C ASP A 172 -13.01 -19.52 -8.27
N ILE A 173 -12.49 -18.89 -7.21
CA ILE A 173 -13.21 -18.70 -5.95
C ILE A 173 -14.51 -17.93 -6.19
N ALA A 174 -14.43 -16.79 -6.88
CA ALA A 174 -15.57 -15.93 -7.17
C ALA A 174 -16.63 -16.60 -8.06
N THR A 175 -16.21 -17.49 -8.96
CA THR A 175 -17.10 -18.16 -9.91
C THR A 175 -17.72 -19.44 -9.34
N ILE A 176 -16.90 -20.31 -8.75
CA ILE A 176 -17.31 -21.64 -8.28
C ILE A 176 -18.01 -21.55 -6.91
N LYS A 177 -17.50 -20.66 -6.03
CA LYS A 177 -18.04 -20.40 -4.68
C LYS A 177 -18.23 -21.67 -3.83
N ASP A 178 -17.37 -22.67 -4.01
CA ASP A 178 -17.34 -23.94 -3.28
C ASP A 178 -15.98 -24.60 -3.47
N ALA A 179 -15.21 -24.83 -2.40
CA ALA A 179 -13.86 -25.38 -2.49
C ALA A 179 -13.81 -26.78 -3.15
N TYR A 180 -14.90 -27.55 -3.04
CA TYR A 180 -15.05 -28.89 -3.64
C TYR A 180 -15.90 -28.87 -4.92
N GLY A 181 -16.28 -27.68 -5.38
CA GLY A 181 -17.05 -27.48 -6.59
C GLY A 181 -16.29 -27.86 -7.87
N GLU A 182 -17.05 -28.02 -8.96
CA GLU A 182 -16.52 -28.31 -10.30
C GLU A 182 -15.54 -29.48 -10.36
N HIS A 183 -15.93 -30.60 -9.75
CA HIS A 183 -15.06 -31.74 -9.52
C HIS A 183 -13.82 -31.29 -8.76
N ASP A 184 -13.92 -30.73 -7.55
CA ASP A 184 -12.76 -30.39 -6.70
C ASP A 184 -11.67 -29.53 -7.38
N LYS A 185 -12.03 -28.61 -8.29
CA LYS A 185 -11.02 -27.82 -9.02
C LYS A 185 -10.12 -27.04 -8.05
N ILE A 186 -10.73 -26.22 -7.20
CA ILE A 186 -10.01 -25.39 -6.21
C ILE A 186 -9.23 -26.26 -5.23
N ALA A 187 -9.85 -27.33 -4.69
CA ALA A 187 -9.16 -28.28 -3.79
C ALA A 187 -7.95 -28.97 -4.42
N ARG A 188 -7.99 -29.35 -5.70
CA ARG A 188 -6.83 -29.91 -6.39
C ARG A 188 -5.74 -28.87 -6.64
N ASP A 189 -6.12 -27.69 -7.10
CA ASP A 189 -5.18 -26.61 -7.39
C ASP A 189 -4.47 -26.18 -6.10
N TRP A 190 -5.20 -26.06 -5.00
CA TRP A 190 -4.68 -25.84 -3.64
C TRP A 190 -3.60 -26.85 -3.24
N ILE A 191 -3.89 -28.15 -3.31
CA ILE A 191 -2.93 -29.21 -2.98
C ILE A 191 -1.71 -29.16 -3.92
N SER A 192 -1.94 -28.93 -5.22
CA SER A 192 -0.86 -28.84 -6.20
C SER A 192 0.08 -27.67 -5.89
N MET A 193 -0.48 -26.48 -5.65
CA MET A 193 0.30 -25.29 -5.33
C MET A 193 1.07 -25.44 -4.02
N CYS A 194 0.47 -26.06 -2.99
CA CYS A 194 1.14 -26.36 -1.72
C CYS A 194 2.35 -27.29 -1.88
N ARG A 195 2.38 -28.16 -2.90
CA ARG A 195 3.55 -28.98 -3.23
C ARG A 195 4.57 -28.20 -4.05
N THR A 196 4.10 -27.50 -5.07
CA THR A 196 4.97 -26.72 -5.97
C THR A 196 5.74 -25.64 -5.21
N ILE A 197 5.13 -24.96 -4.25
CA ILE A 197 5.82 -23.90 -3.50
C ILE A 197 7.01 -24.44 -2.68
N VAL A 198 6.92 -25.67 -2.17
CA VAL A 198 8.03 -26.31 -1.46
C VAL A 198 9.20 -26.51 -2.43
N ASP A 199 8.95 -27.06 -3.61
CA ASP A 199 9.99 -27.25 -4.62
C ASP A 199 10.63 -25.92 -5.06
N VAL A 200 9.84 -24.84 -5.12
CA VAL A 200 10.33 -23.48 -5.40
C VAL A 200 11.29 -23.00 -4.31
N VAL A 201 10.89 -23.08 -3.03
CA VAL A 201 11.70 -22.64 -1.88
C VAL A 201 13.00 -23.43 -1.75
N HIS A 202 12.97 -24.72 -2.09
CA HIS A 202 14.15 -25.61 -2.09
C HIS A 202 14.99 -25.50 -3.38
N GLY A 203 14.64 -24.59 -4.31
CA GLY A 203 15.41 -24.37 -5.53
C GLY A 203 15.41 -25.57 -6.48
N ASN A 204 14.29 -26.29 -6.56
CA ASN A 204 14.12 -27.52 -7.33
C ASN A 204 12.79 -27.53 -8.11
N ALA A 205 12.43 -26.40 -8.72
CA ALA A 205 11.23 -26.27 -9.54
C ALA A 205 11.54 -25.75 -10.95
N ASP A 206 10.77 -26.22 -11.92
CA ASP A 206 10.72 -25.72 -13.30
C ASP A 206 9.24 -25.52 -13.65
N ILE A 207 8.80 -24.27 -13.61
CA ILE A 207 7.40 -23.88 -13.80
C ILE A 207 7.29 -23.20 -15.16
N PRO A 208 6.41 -23.65 -16.07
CA PRO A 208 6.16 -22.97 -17.33
C PRO A 208 5.77 -21.50 -17.12
N LEU A 209 6.26 -20.62 -17.99
CA LEU A 209 5.84 -19.22 -17.99
C LEU A 209 4.43 -19.11 -18.58
N GLU A 210 3.49 -18.62 -17.77
CA GLU A 210 2.11 -18.38 -18.17
C GLU A 210 1.71 -16.94 -17.81
N PRO A 211 0.92 -16.23 -18.64
CA PRO A 211 0.46 -14.88 -18.32
C PRO A 211 -0.24 -14.83 -16.96
N GLY A 212 0.08 -13.81 -16.17
CA GLY A 212 -0.49 -13.62 -14.83
C GLY A 212 0.12 -14.48 -13.72
N ASN A 213 1.03 -15.41 -14.04
CA ASN A 213 1.60 -16.36 -13.09
C ASN A 213 3.13 -16.28 -13.08
N ALA A 214 3.72 -16.48 -11.90
CA ALA A 214 5.16 -16.62 -11.78
C ALA A 214 5.62 -17.93 -12.43
N GLY A 215 6.76 -17.89 -13.10
CA GLY A 215 7.33 -19.07 -13.76
C GLY A 215 8.82 -18.92 -14.03
N GLY A 216 9.45 -20.01 -14.44
CA GLY A 216 10.88 -20.11 -14.67
C GLY A 216 11.52 -21.26 -13.93
N ILE A 217 12.86 -21.27 -13.94
CA ILE A 217 13.66 -22.33 -13.32
C ILE A 217 14.19 -21.82 -11.98
N TYR A 218 13.71 -22.41 -10.90
CA TYR A 218 14.09 -22.07 -9.53
C TYR A 218 15.28 -22.94 -9.13
N LYS A 219 16.42 -22.30 -8.83
CA LYS A 219 17.68 -22.97 -8.46
C LYS A 219 18.26 -22.50 -7.13
N ALA A 220 17.69 -21.44 -6.56
CA ALA A 220 18.15 -20.87 -5.31
C ALA A 220 17.43 -21.57 -4.16
N ASP A 221 18.13 -22.48 -3.48
CA ASP A 221 17.65 -23.03 -2.21
C ASP A 221 17.74 -21.95 -1.13
N VAL A 222 16.57 -21.52 -0.65
CA VAL A 222 16.40 -20.56 0.44
C VAL A 222 15.70 -21.19 1.65
N SER A 223 15.47 -22.50 1.65
CA SER A 223 14.75 -23.23 2.71
C SER A 223 15.30 -22.97 4.11
N SER A 224 16.62 -22.86 4.26
CA SER A 224 17.25 -22.54 5.55
C SER A 224 16.88 -21.16 6.13
N TYR A 225 16.35 -20.24 5.31
CA TYR A 225 15.88 -18.91 5.72
C TYR A 225 14.37 -18.83 5.87
N LEU A 226 13.64 -19.91 5.53
CA LEU A 226 12.20 -19.97 5.70
C LEU A 226 11.87 -20.07 7.19
N LEU A 227 11.15 -19.08 7.70
CA LEU A 227 10.66 -19.06 9.07
C LEU A 227 9.37 -19.86 9.21
N GLY A 228 8.52 -19.87 8.19
CA GLY A 228 7.27 -20.61 8.19
C GLY A 228 6.40 -20.38 6.95
N TRP A 229 5.39 -21.21 6.83
CA TRP A 229 4.36 -21.17 5.78
C TRP A 229 3.12 -20.42 6.28
N ILE A 230 2.57 -19.50 5.49
CA ILE A 230 1.25 -18.88 5.72
C ILE A 230 0.41 -19.06 4.46
N LEU A 231 -0.36 -20.14 4.39
CA LEU A 231 -1.05 -20.55 3.17
C LEU A 231 -2.47 -19.96 3.08
N GLY A 232 -2.93 -19.60 1.90
CA GLY A 232 -4.27 -19.05 1.68
C GLY A 232 -4.31 -17.53 1.70
N ILE A 233 -5.53 -17.00 1.68
CA ILE A 233 -5.86 -15.57 1.53
C ILE A 233 -6.84 -15.13 2.61
N GLU A 234 -7.24 -13.85 2.61
CA GLU A 234 -8.42 -13.41 3.35
C GLU A 234 -9.67 -14.05 2.71
N TRP A 235 -10.35 -14.91 3.47
CA TRP A 235 -11.45 -15.71 2.92
C TRP A 235 -12.78 -14.94 2.97
N ASP A 236 -13.44 -14.85 1.82
CA ASP A 236 -14.82 -14.35 1.72
C ASP A 236 -15.77 -15.26 2.52
N PRO A 237 -16.53 -14.73 3.51
CA PRO A 237 -17.54 -15.49 4.26
C PRO A 237 -18.51 -16.28 3.37
N GLU A 238 -18.92 -15.74 2.22
CA GLU A 238 -19.84 -16.42 1.32
C GLU A 238 -19.22 -17.71 0.76
N PHE A 239 -17.92 -17.69 0.46
CA PHE A 239 -17.18 -18.87 -0.02
C PHE A 239 -17.07 -19.94 1.06
N VAL A 240 -16.78 -19.53 2.30
CA VAL A 240 -16.69 -20.44 3.47
C VAL A 240 -18.05 -21.07 3.74
N ILE A 241 -19.12 -20.26 3.84
CA ILE A 241 -20.50 -20.72 4.09
C ILE A 241 -20.93 -21.72 3.03
N LYS A 242 -20.79 -21.37 1.74
CA LYS A 242 -21.23 -22.26 0.65
C LYS A 242 -20.44 -23.56 0.60
N THR A 243 -19.15 -23.52 0.88
CA THR A 243 -18.33 -24.74 1.01
C THR A 243 -18.86 -25.61 2.14
N ASN A 244 -19.12 -25.04 3.31
CA ASN A 244 -19.61 -25.77 4.47
C ASN A 244 -21.00 -26.39 4.25
N GLU A 245 -21.94 -25.64 3.68
CA GLU A 245 -23.32 -26.08 3.44
C GLU A 245 -23.41 -27.23 2.43
N LYS A 246 -22.63 -27.16 1.34
CA LYS A 246 -22.67 -28.17 0.27
C LYS A 246 -21.93 -29.46 0.62
N ASN A 247 -20.97 -29.40 1.54
CA ASN A 247 -20.01 -30.47 1.79
C ASN A 247 -20.06 -31.01 3.22
N GLY A 248 -21.23 -30.99 3.87
CA GLY A 248 -21.38 -31.40 5.28
C GLY A 248 -20.95 -32.84 5.64
N ALA A 249 -20.57 -33.67 4.65
CA ALA A 249 -19.94 -34.98 4.89
C ALA A 249 -18.42 -34.90 5.14
N TYR A 250 -17.75 -33.82 4.74
CA TYR A 250 -16.31 -33.62 4.86
C TYR A 250 -15.99 -32.89 6.17
N THR A 251 -16.09 -33.58 7.30
CA THR A 251 -15.87 -32.96 8.65
C THR A 251 -14.66 -33.52 9.38
N GLU A 252 -13.95 -34.47 8.76
CA GLU A 252 -12.78 -35.13 9.32
C GLU A 252 -11.68 -35.17 8.26
N PHE A 253 -10.45 -34.87 8.69
CA PHE A 253 -9.23 -34.99 7.90
C PHE A 253 -8.19 -35.77 8.70
N GLU A 254 -7.52 -36.72 8.04
CA GLU A 254 -6.46 -37.54 8.62
C GLU A 254 -5.30 -37.60 7.60
N GLY A 255 -4.38 -36.65 7.70
CA GLY A 255 -3.18 -36.55 6.86
C GLY A 255 -1.97 -37.31 7.42
N ASP A 256 -0.78 -37.12 6.87
CA ASP A 256 0.43 -37.76 7.41
C ASP A 256 0.93 -37.06 8.68
N TYR A 257 0.75 -35.75 8.77
CA TYR A 257 1.28 -34.87 9.80
C TYR A 257 0.20 -34.09 10.54
N LEU A 258 -0.93 -33.82 9.91
CA LEU A 258 -2.06 -33.10 10.49
C LEU A 258 -3.31 -33.96 10.54
N TYR A 259 -4.22 -33.62 11.45
CA TYR A 259 -5.58 -34.15 11.51
C TYR A 259 -6.52 -33.08 12.02
N THR A 260 -7.84 -33.27 11.88
CA THR A 260 -8.83 -32.30 12.38
C THR A 260 -9.68 -32.84 13.52
N GLU A 261 -10.12 -31.93 14.40
CA GLU A 261 -11.10 -32.18 15.45
C GLU A 261 -12.19 -31.12 15.36
N GLN A 262 -13.47 -31.54 15.26
CA GLN A 262 -14.63 -30.63 15.19
C GLN A 262 -14.61 -29.64 14.00
N ALA A 263 -13.92 -30.00 12.92
CA ALA A 263 -13.74 -29.13 11.77
C ALA A 263 -14.97 -29.05 10.86
N SER A 264 -15.16 -27.86 10.28
CA SER A 264 -16.01 -27.61 9.13
C SER A 264 -15.38 -28.15 7.84
N PRO A 265 -16.18 -28.36 6.77
CA PRO A 265 -15.66 -28.71 5.46
C PRO A 265 -14.60 -27.75 4.92
N PHE A 266 -14.75 -26.45 5.19
CA PHE A 266 -13.75 -25.47 4.79
C PHE A 266 -12.42 -25.65 5.54
N GLU A 267 -12.46 -25.90 6.85
CA GLU A 267 -11.24 -26.18 7.63
C GLU A 267 -10.58 -27.50 7.22
N VAL A 268 -11.36 -28.52 6.81
CA VAL A 268 -10.83 -29.75 6.20
C VAL A 268 -10.11 -29.45 4.87
N PHE A 269 -10.65 -28.56 4.05
CA PHE A 269 -9.98 -28.08 2.83
C PHE A 269 -8.63 -27.41 3.16
N LEU A 270 -8.58 -26.52 4.14
CA LEU A 270 -7.34 -25.88 4.58
C LEU A 270 -6.33 -26.91 5.11
N ALA A 271 -6.75 -27.79 6.02
CA ALA A 271 -5.90 -28.84 6.59
C ALA A 271 -5.26 -29.72 5.51
N SER A 272 -5.98 -30.01 4.43
CA SER A 272 -5.48 -30.82 3.32
C SER A 272 -4.28 -30.19 2.58
N GLY A 273 -4.26 -28.87 2.43
CA GLY A 273 -3.14 -28.16 1.79
C GLY A 273 -1.96 -27.98 2.73
N LEU A 274 -2.24 -27.65 4.00
CA LEU A 274 -1.19 -27.56 5.03
C LEU A 274 -0.43 -28.90 5.14
N ASP A 275 -1.17 -30.02 5.23
CA ASP A 275 -0.57 -31.35 5.27
C ASP A 275 0.15 -31.68 3.97
N ALA A 276 -0.40 -31.35 2.80
CA ALA A 276 0.27 -31.57 1.52
C ALA A 276 1.62 -30.83 1.43
N CYS A 277 1.70 -29.61 1.94
CA CYS A 277 2.94 -28.83 2.03
C CYS A 277 3.97 -29.53 2.93
N ILE A 278 3.59 -29.84 4.17
CA ILE A 278 4.47 -30.50 5.16
C ILE A 278 4.92 -31.88 4.67
N SER A 279 3.98 -32.68 4.17
CA SER A 279 4.21 -34.02 3.67
C SER A 279 5.19 -34.04 2.50
N HIS A 280 5.03 -33.11 1.55
CA HIS A 280 5.94 -33.02 0.40
C HIS A 280 7.33 -32.56 0.84
N GLU A 281 7.43 -31.56 1.72
CA GLU A 281 8.70 -31.08 2.26
C GLU A 281 9.46 -32.20 2.98
N MET A 282 8.76 -32.97 3.81
CA MET A 282 9.34 -34.11 4.50
C MET A 282 9.77 -35.23 3.57
N GLN A 283 8.95 -35.59 2.59
CA GLN A 283 9.24 -36.71 1.69
C GLN A 283 10.39 -36.42 0.72
N GLN A 284 10.48 -35.19 0.21
CA GLN A 284 11.48 -34.82 -0.78
C GLN A 284 12.77 -34.29 -0.16
N TYR A 285 12.67 -33.53 0.94
CA TYR A 285 13.79 -32.77 1.50
C TYR A 285 14.12 -33.13 2.96
N GLY A 286 13.25 -33.89 3.65
CA GLY A 286 13.44 -34.25 5.06
C GLY A 286 13.41 -33.03 5.98
N MET A 287 12.69 -31.98 5.59
CA MET A 287 12.59 -30.73 6.35
C MET A 287 11.17 -30.42 6.81
N GLN A 288 11.07 -29.58 7.85
CA GLN A 288 9.81 -29.02 8.33
C GLN A 288 9.99 -27.54 8.68
N HIS A 289 8.90 -26.79 8.55
CA HIS A 289 8.81 -25.42 9.03
C HIS A 289 7.47 -25.20 9.75
N PRO A 290 7.39 -24.21 10.66
CA PRO A 290 6.13 -23.74 11.21
C PRO A 290 5.09 -23.47 10.13
N THR A 291 3.84 -23.85 10.35
CA THR A 291 2.78 -23.76 9.33
C THR A 291 1.52 -23.13 9.90
N ALA A 292 0.93 -22.20 9.14
CA ALA A 292 -0.37 -21.59 9.38
C ALA A 292 -1.15 -21.44 8.07
N PHE A 293 -2.44 -21.16 8.18
CA PHE A 293 -3.21 -20.54 7.09
C PHE A 293 -3.48 -19.06 7.40
N ALA A 294 -3.66 -18.25 6.37
CA ALA A 294 -4.08 -16.86 6.51
C ALA A 294 -5.55 -16.78 6.94
N ASN A 295 -5.82 -15.99 7.98
CA ASN A 295 -7.16 -15.62 8.40
C ASN A 295 -7.23 -14.10 8.63
N TRP A 296 -8.43 -13.58 8.87
CA TRP A 296 -8.70 -12.17 9.11
C TRP A 296 -9.92 -12.03 10.01
N VAL A 297 -10.15 -10.81 10.48
CA VAL A 297 -11.15 -10.49 11.51
C VAL A 297 -12.55 -11.02 11.18
N THR A 298 -12.97 -10.91 9.93
CA THR A 298 -14.33 -11.27 9.45
C THR A 298 -14.64 -12.78 9.52
N THR A 299 -13.62 -13.64 9.54
CA THR A 299 -13.79 -15.11 9.67
C THR A 299 -13.01 -15.67 10.86
N ASP A 300 -12.72 -14.83 11.85
CA ASP A 300 -12.07 -15.27 13.07
C ASP A 300 -13.00 -16.16 13.94
N PRO A 301 -12.47 -16.92 14.92
CA PRO A 301 -13.27 -17.85 15.70
C PRO A 301 -13.92 -17.23 16.96
N LEU A 302 -13.79 -15.92 17.16
CA LEU A 302 -14.40 -15.21 18.27
C LEU A 302 -15.89 -14.97 18.00
N SER A 303 -16.59 -14.43 18.98
CA SER A 303 -17.99 -14.02 18.83
C SER A 303 -18.09 -12.53 19.05
N HIS A 304 -18.71 -11.82 18.11
CA HIS A 304 -18.74 -10.36 18.06
C HIS A 304 -20.18 -9.83 18.16
N PRO A 305 -20.84 -9.94 19.34
CA PRO A 305 -22.24 -9.54 19.50
C PRO A 305 -22.50 -8.04 19.26
N GLY A 306 -21.47 -7.20 19.26
CA GLY A 306 -21.51 -5.78 18.92
C GLY A 306 -21.30 -5.45 17.44
N GLU A 307 -21.03 -6.43 16.56
CA GLU A 307 -20.87 -6.23 15.12
C GLU A 307 -22.20 -5.81 14.46
N PRO A 308 -22.28 -4.63 13.82
CA PRO A 308 -23.50 -4.16 13.16
C PRO A 308 -23.94 -4.97 11.93
N ASN A 309 -23.04 -5.70 11.26
CA ASN A 309 -23.34 -6.50 10.08
C ASN A 309 -22.94 -7.98 10.27
N PRO A 310 -23.53 -8.70 11.24
CA PRO A 310 -23.09 -10.04 11.61
C PRO A 310 -23.37 -11.08 10.52
N GLU A 311 -24.29 -10.81 9.60
CA GLU A 311 -24.59 -11.70 8.46
C GLU A 311 -23.46 -11.75 7.41
N VAL A 312 -22.46 -10.86 7.54
CA VAL A 312 -21.24 -10.86 6.71
C VAL A 312 -20.00 -10.93 7.59
N GLU A 313 -19.86 -10.01 8.54
CA GLU A 313 -18.61 -9.77 9.28
C GLU A 313 -18.42 -10.65 10.53
N ASP A 314 -19.46 -11.38 10.95
CA ASP A 314 -19.44 -12.39 12.05
C ASP A 314 -20.27 -13.62 11.64
N ALA A 315 -20.25 -13.95 10.33
CA ALA A 315 -21.20 -14.89 9.73
C ALA A 315 -20.76 -16.36 9.87
N VAL A 316 -19.44 -16.59 9.85
CA VAL A 316 -18.86 -17.94 9.85
C VAL A 316 -17.43 -17.92 10.40
N PRO A 317 -17.11 -18.79 11.38
CA PRO A 317 -15.75 -18.89 11.90
C PRO A 317 -14.90 -19.84 11.04
N VAL A 318 -13.61 -19.55 10.96
CA VAL A 318 -12.55 -20.45 10.49
C VAL A 318 -11.49 -20.56 11.58
N ASP A 319 -11.48 -21.67 12.31
CA ASP A 319 -10.69 -21.85 13.53
C ASP A 319 -9.42 -22.69 13.30
N ALA A 320 -8.26 -22.05 13.51
CA ALA A 320 -6.97 -22.73 13.45
C ALA A 320 -6.80 -23.81 14.55
N GLU A 321 -7.54 -23.71 15.66
CA GLU A 321 -7.52 -24.72 16.72
C GLU A 321 -8.21 -26.02 16.30
N HIS A 322 -9.01 -26.07 15.24
CA HIS A 322 -9.58 -27.33 14.75
C HIS A 322 -8.56 -28.21 13.99
N ILE A 323 -7.39 -27.68 13.65
CA ILE A 323 -6.30 -28.41 12.98
C ILE A 323 -5.22 -28.77 13.99
N LYS A 324 -4.91 -30.06 14.12
CA LYS A 324 -4.00 -30.60 15.13
C LYS A 324 -2.78 -31.27 14.50
N ALA A 325 -1.63 -31.11 15.16
CA ALA A 325 -0.37 -31.71 14.76
C ALA A 325 -0.22 -33.13 15.33
N LYS A 326 0.22 -34.07 14.49
CA LYS A 326 0.67 -35.41 14.91
C LYS A 326 2.10 -35.34 15.46
N PRO A 327 2.54 -36.32 16.26
CA PRO A 327 3.91 -36.35 16.80
C PRO A 327 5.04 -36.29 15.77
N GLY A 328 4.76 -36.67 14.52
CA GLY A 328 5.72 -36.58 13.41
C GLY A 328 5.99 -35.14 12.94
N PHE A 329 5.12 -34.18 13.25
CA PHE A 329 5.30 -32.77 12.92
C PHE A 329 5.85 -32.01 14.12
N GLN A 330 7.16 -31.75 14.11
CA GLN A 330 7.89 -31.16 15.23
C GLN A 330 8.10 -29.66 15.10
N ALA A 331 7.94 -29.09 13.90
CA ALA A 331 8.07 -27.66 13.67
C ALA A 331 6.87 -26.84 14.20
N GLY A 332 5.68 -27.45 14.27
CA GLY A 332 4.51 -26.91 14.97
C GLY A 332 3.64 -25.95 14.15
N LEU A 333 2.46 -25.66 14.69
CA LEU A 333 1.44 -24.78 14.09
C LEU A 333 1.47 -23.39 14.76
N PHE A 334 0.94 -22.39 14.06
CA PHE A 334 0.61 -21.07 14.59
C PHE A 334 -0.67 -20.52 13.91
N ALA A 335 -1.29 -19.50 14.50
CA ALA A 335 -2.43 -18.80 13.92
C ALA A 335 -1.97 -17.47 13.31
N SER A 336 -2.49 -17.13 12.13
CA SER A 336 -2.08 -15.95 11.35
C SER A 336 -3.29 -15.08 11.06
N TYR A 337 -3.24 -13.80 11.45
CA TYR A 337 -4.35 -12.87 11.26
C TYR A 337 -3.93 -11.57 10.60
N HIS A 338 -4.75 -11.10 9.67
CA HIS A 338 -4.76 -9.72 9.20
C HIS A 338 -5.68 -8.92 10.12
N VAL A 339 -5.17 -7.84 10.73
CA VAL A 339 -5.92 -7.06 11.71
C VAL A 339 -5.68 -5.57 11.47
N TYR A 340 -6.75 -4.85 11.17
CA TYR A 340 -6.73 -3.41 10.91
C TYR A 340 -7.52 -2.65 11.99
N PRO A 341 -7.12 -1.42 12.35
CA PRO A 341 -7.73 -0.68 13.47
C PRO A 341 -9.08 -0.01 13.13
N TYR A 342 -9.50 -0.07 11.87
CA TYR A 342 -10.65 0.67 11.33
C TYR A 342 -11.78 -0.23 10.79
N TYR A 343 -11.56 -1.54 10.64
CA TYR A 343 -12.51 -2.48 10.01
C TYR A 343 -12.43 -3.85 10.70
N PRO A 344 -13.54 -4.61 10.85
CA PRO A 344 -14.94 -4.26 10.53
C PRO A 344 -15.56 -3.21 11.46
N GLU A 345 -16.85 -2.96 11.32
CA GLU A 345 -17.58 -1.91 12.06
C GLU A 345 -17.60 -2.11 13.57
N MET A 346 -17.43 -3.35 14.06
CA MET A 346 -17.20 -3.61 15.48
C MET A 346 -16.02 -2.82 16.05
N MET A 347 -14.97 -2.56 15.25
CA MET A 347 -13.82 -1.76 15.68
C MET A 347 -14.22 -0.30 16.01
N ARG A 348 -15.37 0.17 15.55
CA ARG A 348 -15.86 1.53 15.80
C ARG A 348 -16.99 1.59 16.83
N TYR A 349 -17.81 0.54 16.88
CA TYR A 349 -19.11 0.59 17.53
C TYR A 349 -19.37 -0.51 18.56
N ALA A 350 -18.65 -1.64 18.55
CA ALA A 350 -18.92 -2.75 19.45
C ALA A 350 -18.62 -2.37 20.91
N PRO A 351 -19.62 -2.30 21.81
CA PRO A 351 -19.41 -1.83 23.19
C PRO A 351 -18.34 -2.61 23.96
N GLU A 352 -18.21 -3.91 23.70
CA GLU A 352 -17.22 -4.81 24.30
C GLU A 352 -15.77 -4.44 23.96
N LEU A 353 -15.51 -3.85 22.79
CA LEU A 353 -14.18 -3.40 22.37
C LEU A 353 -13.88 -1.96 22.82
N LEU A 354 -14.88 -1.22 23.29
CA LEU A 354 -14.77 0.21 23.62
C LEU A 354 -14.68 0.50 25.11
N THR A 355 -14.24 -0.49 25.91
CA THR A 355 -14.24 -0.42 27.37
C THR A 355 -13.10 0.42 27.97
N ASP A 356 -12.02 0.63 27.21
CA ASP A 356 -10.87 1.44 27.63
C ASP A 356 -11.16 2.96 27.63
N SER A 357 -10.33 3.72 28.35
CA SER A 357 -10.39 5.19 28.39
C SER A 357 -9.00 5.81 28.16
N PRO A 358 -8.74 6.40 26.97
CA PRO A 358 -9.60 6.43 25.78
C PRO A 358 -9.80 5.02 25.15
N PRO A 359 -10.86 4.79 24.35
CA PRO A 359 -11.12 3.48 23.74
C PRO A 359 -9.97 3.00 22.85
N ASN A 360 -9.57 1.73 23.00
CA ASN A 360 -8.60 1.05 22.14
C ASN A 360 -9.13 -0.31 21.63
N PRO A 361 -10.07 -0.29 20.67
CA PRO A 361 -10.72 -1.50 20.16
C PRO A 361 -9.74 -2.49 19.54
N TYR A 362 -8.71 -1.98 18.86
CA TYR A 362 -7.63 -2.78 18.29
C TYR A 362 -6.94 -3.64 19.36
N ARG A 363 -6.58 -3.04 20.50
CA ARG A 363 -5.94 -3.78 21.60
C ARG A 363 -6.88 -4.78 22.27
N GLN A 364 -8.12 -4.39 22.54
CA GLN A 364 -9.12 -5.29 23.16
C GLN A 364 -9.41 -6.52 22.29
N TYR A 365 -9.46 -6.33 20.97
CA TYR A 365 -9.57 -7.41 20.01
C TYR A 365 -8.37 -8.36 20.09
N LEU A 366 -7.14 -7.82 20.06
CA LEU A 366 -5.92 -8.63 20.17
C LEU A 366 -5.82 -9.40 21.49
N ASP A 367 -6.20 -8.80 22.61
CA ASP A 367 -6.23 -9.49 23.91
C ASP A 367 -7.21 -10.66 23.89
N SER A 368 -8.38 -10.50 23.24
CA SER A 368 -9.37 -11.57 23.07
C SER A 368 -8.86 -12.70 22.16
N LEU A 369 -8.25 -12.32 21.04
CA LEU A 369 -7.69 -13.25 20.05
C LEU A 369 -6.56 -14.10 20.64
N THR A 370 -5.62 -13.47 21.34
CA THR A 370 -4.51 -14.18 21.98
C THR A 370 -4.96 -15.01 23.18
N ALA A 371 -6.03 -14.62 23.89
CA ALA A 371 -6.61 -15.42 24.96
C ALA A 371 -7.30 -16.69 24.45
N TYR A 372 -7.92 -16.62 23.26
CA TYR A 372 -8.57 -17.76 22.60
C TYR A 372 -7.58 -18.85 22.20
N HIS A 373 -6.49 -18.47 21.53
CA HIS A 373 -5.55 -19.43 20.95
C HIS A 373 -4.63 -20.08 21.98
N THR A 374 -4.36 -21.39 21.78
CA THR A 374 -3.38 -22.18 22.51
C THR A 374 -2.02 -22.21 21.82
N ILE A 375 -2.00 -22.02 20.50
CA ILE A 375 -0.81 -21.88 19.65
C ILE A 375 -0.37 -20.39 19.55
N PRO A 376 0.85 -20.10 19.03
CA PRO A 376 1.28 -18.71 18.82
C PRO A 376 0.34 -17.97 17.86
N VAL A 377 0.06 -16.70 18.15
CA VAL A 377 -0.72 -15.82 17.26
C VAL A 377 0.21 -14.81 16.63
N MET A 378 0.25 -14.75 15.30
CA MET A 378 0.96 -13.73 14.55
C MET A 378 -0.02 -12.80 13.86
N VAL A 379 0.19 -11.49 14.02
CA VAL A 379 -0.50 -10.49 13.19
C VAL A 379 0.30 -10.35 11.90
N SER A 380 -0.01 -11.18 10.91
CA SER A 380 0.72 -11.24 9.64
C SER A 380 0.45 -10.04 8.73
N GLU A 381 -0.50 -9.19 9.09
CA GLU A 381 -0.78 -7.95 8.39
C GLU A 381 -1.44 -6.91 9.31
N PHE A 382 -0.86 -5.72 9.37
CA PHE A 382 -1.45 -4.53 10.00
C PHE A 382 -0.87 -3.26 9.37
N GLY A 383 -1.64 -2.17 9.34
CA GLY A 383 -1.16 -0.91 8.79
C GLY A 383 -2.23 0.17 8.65
N VAL A 384 -1.80 1.36 8.27
CA VAL A 384 -2.65 2.48 7.85
C VAL A 384 -1.98 3.21 6.67
N PRO A 385 -2.72 3.74 5.68
CA PRO A 385 -2.13 4.38 4.50
C PRO A 385 -1.95 5.89 4.64
N THR A 386 -1.00 6.45 3.88
CA THR A 386 -0.69 7.90 3.82
C THR A 386 -1.41 8.62 2.67
N SER A 387 -2.51 8.07 2.17
CA SER A 387 -3.26 8.63 1.05
C SER A 387 -3.90 9.96 1.42
N ARG A 388 -4.12 10.82 0.42
CA ARG A 388 -4.93 12.04 0.59
C ARG A 388 -6.40 11.69 0.80
N GLY A 389 -6.91 10.73 0.03
CA GLY A 389 -8.26 10.20 0.19
C GLY A 389 -8.40 9.35 1.46
N ILE A 390 -9.63 9.29 1.98
CA ILE A 390 -10.02 8.48 3.13
C ILE A 390 -11.03 7.47 2.63
N THR A 391 -10.83 6.20 3.01
CA THR A 391 -11.78 5.11 2.71
C THR A 391 -12.69 4.85 3.90
N HIS A 392 -12.11 4.85 5.10
CA HIS A 392 -12.83 4.48 6.31
C HIS A 392 -12.26 5.18 7.54
N LEU A 393 -13.11 5.62 8.46
CA LEU A 393 -12.66 6.25 9.71
C LEU A 393 -12.42 5.18 10.79
N ALA A 394 -11.38 5.37 11.60
CA ALA A 394 -11.21 4.60 12.81
C ALA A 394 -11.96 5.22 14.00
N LYS A 395 -12.10 4.44 15.08
CA LYS A 395 -12.58 4.98 16.36
C LYS A 395 -11.63 6.00 16.98
N ARG A 396 -10.34 5.77 16.81
CA ARG A 396 -9.25 6.59 17.33
C ARG A 396 -8.72 7.48 16.21
N ASP A 397 -8.53 8.76 16.52
CA ASP A 397 -7.84 9.69 15.63
C ASP A 397 -6.43 9.17 15.32
N GLY A 398 -5.98 9.32 14.06
CA GLY A 398 -4.68 8.84 13.60
C GLY A 398 -4.63 7.34 13.24
N PHE A 399 -5.77 6.66 13.13
CA PHE A 399 -5.83 5.24 12.73
C PHE A 399 -6.77 4.96 11.56
N SER A 400 -7.26 5.99 10.86
CA SER A 400 -8.18 5.83 9.73
C SER A 400 -7.51 5.14 8.53
N GLN A 401 -8.31 4.60 7.63
CA GLN A 401 -7.85 4.08 6.34
C GLN A 401 -7.67 5.25 5.36
N GLY A 402 -6.59 6.01 5.55
CA GLY A 402 -6.22 7.16 4.73
C GLY A 402 -6.47 8.50 5.40
N GLY A 403 -5.93 9.56 4.81
CA GLY A 403 -5.94 10.92 5.38
C GLY A 403 -4.88 11.15 6.45
N LEU A 404 -3.81 10.34 6.49
CA LEU A 404 -2.69 10.47 7.43
C LEU A 404 -1.43 10.99 6.72
N THR A 405 -0.65 11.80 7.42
CA THR A 405 0.71 12.14 6.98
C THR A 405 1.65 10.94 7.13
N GLU A 406 2.83 11.00 6.49
CA GLU A 406 3.88 9.98 6.68
C GLU A 406 4.34 9.87 8.14
N GLU A 407 4.34 10.98 8.89
CA GLU A 407 4.63 11.00 10.32
C GLU A 407 3.53 10.30 11.12
N GLU A 408 2.26 10.65 10.88
CA GLU A 408 1.10 10.04 11.54
C GLU A 408 1.00 8.53 11.25
N GLN A 409 1.34 8.09 10.03
CA GLN A 409 1.46 6.66 9.72
C GLN A 409 2.54 6.00 10.60
N GLY A 410 3.72 6.60 10.73
CA GLY A 410 4.80 6.06 11.56
C GLY A 410 4.38 5.91 13.02
N GLU A 411 3.72 6.91 13.58
CA GLU A 411 3.20 6.89 14.95
C GLU A 411 2.13 5.79 15.14
N ALA A 412 1.20 5.66 14.19
CA ALA A 412 0.17 4.62 14.21
C ALA A 412 0.78 3.22 14.13
N LEU A 413 1.76 3.00 13.25
CA LEU A 413 2.46 1.72 13.11
C LEU A 413 3.19 1.33 14.39
N VAL A 414 3.89 2.27 15.04
CA VAL A 414 4.56 2.01 16.33
C VAL A 414 3.53 1.70 17.41
N SER A 415 2.43 2.45 17.50
CA SER A 415 1.37 2.19 18.48
C SER A 415 0.73 0.81 18.29
N MET A 416 0.39 0.43 17.05
CA MET A 416 -0.20 -0.89 16.77
C MET A 416 0.79 -2.01 17.03
N LEU A 417 2.05 -1.86 16.62
CA LEU A 417 3.08 -2.85 16.90
C LEU A 417 3.28 -3.05 18.41
N ASP A 418 3.26 -1.97 19.20
CA ASP A 418 3.33 -2.09 20.65
C ASP A 418 2.10 -2.81 21.24
N ASP A 419 0.89 -2.50 20.76
CA ASP A 419 -0.35 -3.20 21.15
C ASP A 419 -0.29 -4.70 20.82
N ILE A 420 0.16 -5.08 19.62
CA ILE A 420 0.35 -6.48 19.19
C ILE A 420 1.28 -7.21 20.15
N LEU A 421 2.43 -6.61 20.47
CA LEU A 421 3.44 -7.25 21.30
C LEU A 421 3.03 -7.34 22.76
N GLN A 422 2.33 -6.33 23.27
CA GLN A 422 1.80 -6.35 24.63
C GLN A 422 0.61 -7.30 24.80
N ALA A 423 -0.19 -7.54 23.76
CA ALA A 423 -1.24 -8.56 23.76
C ALA A 423 -0.65 -10.00 23.81
N GLY A 424 0.66 -10.14 23.58
CA GLY A 424 1.33 -11.43 23.60
C GLY A 424 1.27 -12.17 22.26
N CYS A 425 1.02 -11.45 21.16
CA CYS A 425 1.23 -11.99 19.83
C CYS A 425 2.71 -12.33 19.62
N ALA A 426 2.97 -13.44 18.93
CA ALA A 426 4.27 -14.03 18.71
C ALA A 426 5.05 -13.40 17.55
N GLY A 427 4.44 -12.51 16.76
CA GLY A 427 5.07 -11.82 15.64
C GLY A 427 4.14 -10.82 14.95
N ALA A 428 4.72 -9.97 14.08
CA ALA A 428 4.00 -8.92 13.39
C ALA A 428 4.61 -8.59 12.01
N CYS A 429 3.79 -8.37 10.98
CA CYS A 429 4.24 -7.86 9.69
C CYS A 429 3.45 -6.62 9.27
N VAL A 430 4.16 -5.50 9.07
CA VAL A 430 3.59 -4.25 8.55
C VAL A 430 3.15 -4.45 7.10
N PHE A 431 1.94 -4.01 6.80
CA PHE A 431 1.44 -3.84 5.44
C PHE A 431 1.71 -2.40 5.00
N ILE A 432 2.65 -2.15 4.10
CA ILE A 432 3.51 -3.08 3.34
C ILE A 432 4.89 -2.44 3.10
N TRP A 433 5.86 -3.14 2.49
CA TRP A 433 7.14 -2.54 2.14
C TRP A 433 6.99 -1.37 1.16
N GLN A 434 6.38 -1.58 -0.01
CA GLN A 434 6.28 -0.57 -1.09
C GLN A 434 4.83 -0.16 -1.41
N ASP A 435 4.64 1.09 -1.81
CA ASP A 435 3.37 1.57 -2.37
C ASP A 435 3.00 0.78 -3.64
N GLU A 436 1.71 0.63 -3.94
CA GLU A 436 1.24 -0.23 -5.04
C GLU A 436 0.15 0.45 -5.87
N TRP A 437 0.55 1.14 -6.95
CA TRP A 437 -0.33 1.98 -7.77
C TRP A 437 -1.49 1.24 -8.46
N PHE A 438 -1.42 -0.08 -8.63
CA PHE A 438 -2.53 -0.83 -9.25
C PHE A 438 -3.77 -0.93 -8.33
N LYS A 439 -3.60 -0.73 -7.02
CA LYS A 439 -4.65 -0.98 -6.05
C LYS A 439 -5.75 0.08 -6.11
N ARG A 440 -6.96 -0.33 -5.73
CA ARG A 440 -8.19 0.46 -5.74
C ARG A 440 -9.06 0.08 -4.54
N THR A 441 -9.98 0.97 -4.17
CA THR A 441 -10.88 0.76 -3.03
C THR A 441 -12.34 1.01 -3.41
N TRP A 442 -13.27 0.48 -2.63
CA TRP A 442 -14.70 0.47 -2.94
C TRP A 442 -15.31 1.87 -3.14
N ASN A 443 -14.80 2.91 -2.46
CA ASN A 443 -15.40 4.24 -2.52
C ASN A 443 -14.86 5.11 -3.68
N THR A 444 -13.81 4.68 -4.39
CA THR A 444 -13.27 5.36 -5.57
C THR A 444 -13.24 4.48 -6.82
N MET A 445 -13.31 3.16 -6.70
CA MET A 445 -13.13 2.24 -7.83
C MET A 445 -14.14 2.47 -8.97
N ASP A 446 -15.37 2.87 -8.65
CA ASP A 446 -16.41 3.20 -9.63
C ASP A 446 -16.07 4.46 -10.47
N PHE A 447 -15.11 5.28 -10.03
CA PHE A 447 -14.70 6.51 -10.70
C PHE A 447 -13.52 6.26 -11.65
N THR A 448 -12.91 5.08 -11.54
CA THR A 448 -11.62 4.74 -12.17
C THR A 448 -11.75 3.55 -13.12
N ASP A 449 -10.74 3.36 -13.96
CA ASP A 449 -10.65 2.22 -14.86
C ASP A 449 -9.72 1.15 -14.28
N ALA A 450 -10.27 -0.06 -14.07
CA ALA A 450 -9.54 -1.21 -13.53
C ALA A 450 -8.30 -1.55 -14.35
N GLU A 451 -8.39 -1.36 -15.67
CA GLU A 451 -7.32 -1.68 -16.62
C GLU A 451 -6.23 -0.60 -16.69
N ASN A 452 -6.40 0.52 -15.97
CA ASN A 452 -5.48 1.65 -16.01
C ASN A 452 -4.72 1.90 -14.71
N GLY A 453 -5.08 1.23 -13.62
CA GLY A 453 -4.56 1.48 -12.26
C GLY A 453 -3.04 1.65 -12.18
N PRO A 454 -2.21 0.73 -12.70
CA PRO A 454 -0.76 0.82 -12.55
C PRO A 454 -0.09 2.02 -13.23
N TYR A 455 -0.76 2.68 -14.18
CA TYR A 455 -0.12 3.65 -15.07
C TYR A 455 -0.17 5.09 -14.56
N TRP A 456 -0.77 5.34 -13.40
CA TRP A 456 -0.83 6.66 -12.79
C TRP A 456 -0.98 6.51 -11.26
N CYS A 457 -0.71 7.59 -10.53
CA CYS A 457 -0.69 7.59 -9.09
C CYS A 457 -1.97 8.27 -8.55
N ASP A 458 -2.92 7.46 -8.07
CA ASP A 458 -4.20 7.96 -7.60
C ASP A 458 -4.17 8.22 -6.09
N VAL A 459 -3.76 9.42 -5.71
CA VAL A 459 -3.65 9.82 -4.29
C VAL A 459 -5.00 9.89 -3.55
N GLN A 460 -6.11 9.76 -4.28
CA GLN A 460 -7.45 9.74 -3.74
C GLN A 460 -7.91 8.34 -3.28
N THR A 461 -7.24 7.26 -3.70
CA THR A 461 -7.50 5.91 -3.17
C THR A 461 -6.55 5.58 -2.03
N SER A 462 -7.05 4.94 -0.97
CA SER A 462 -6.22 4.54 0.18
C SER A 462 -5.21 3.46 -0.15
N GLU A 463 -5.60 2.54 -1.02
CA GLU A 463 -4.91 1.25 -1.16
C GLU A 463 -3.53 1.35 -1.83
N GLN A 464 -3.26 2.46 -2.51
CA GLN A 464 -1.96 2.67 -3.15
C GLN A 464 -0.86 3.10 -2.17
N PHE A 465 -1.19 3.58 -0.96
CA PHE A 465 -0.27 4.36 -0.10
C PHE A 465 0.07 3.72 1.25
N PHE A 466 0.01 2.39 1.36
CA PHE A 466 0.39 1.65 2.59
C PHE A 466 1.90 1.48 2.77
N GLY A 467 2.70 1.61 1.71
CA GLY A 467 4.12 1.32 1.73
C GLY A 467 4.91 2.20 2.69
N LEU A 468 6.01 1.68 3.22
CA LEU A 468 7.10 2.45 3.85
C LEU A 468 8.04 3.07 2.81
N LEU A 469 8.09 2.48 1.63
CA LEU A 469 8.74 2.95 0.42
C LEU A 469 7.68 3.53 -0.52
N ALA A 470 7.79 4.83 -0.79
CA ALA A 470 6.97 5.53 -1.76
C ALA A 470 7.54 5.35 -3.17
N PHE A 471 6.63 5.31 -4.14
CA PHE A 471 6.92 5.64 -5.54
C PHE A 471 6.36 7.04 -5.82
N ASP A 472 7.20 8.06 -5.70
CA ASP A 472 6.81 9.45 -6.00
C ASP A 472 6.69 9.63 -7.53
N PRO A 473 5.73 10.41 -8.04
CA PRO A 473 5.48 10.56 -9.47
C PRO A 473 6.60 11.31 -10.21
N GLY A 474 6.85 10.90 -11.46
CA GLY A 474 7.81 11.49 -12.41
C GLY A 474 9.21 10.90 -12.30
N GLU A 475 10.01 11.03 -13.35
CA GLU A 475 11.47 10.79 -13.27
C GLU A 475 12.18 11.90 -12.49
N GLU A 476 11.65 13.12 -12.58
CA GLU A 476 12.01 14.31 -11.79
C GLU A 476 10.74 14.93 -11.22
N ALA A 477 10.83 15.61 -10.07
CA ALA A 477 9.67 16.24 -9.47
C ALA A 477 9.18 17.39 -10.35
N ALA A 478 7.92 17.37 -10.76
CA ALA A 478 7.34 18.43 -11.59
C ALA A 478 7.20 19.76 -10.81
N CYS A 479 6.92 19.66 -9.52
CA CYS A 479 6.78 20.76 -8.56
C CYS A 479 6.86 20.19 -7.14
N ILE A 480 7.60 20.85 -6.27
CA ILE A 480 7.61 20.58 -4.83
C ILE A 480 6.83 21.69 -4.14
N ILE A 481 5.76 21.33 -3.41
CA ILE A 481 4.88 22.31 -2.75
C ILE A 481 5.61 22.96 -1.56
N ASP A 482 6.41 23.99 -1.79
CA ASP A 482 7.14 24.69 -0.72
C ASP A 482 7.05 26.21 -0.79
N GLY A 483 6.33 26.74 -1.78
CA GLY A 483 6.10 28.16 -1.95
C GLY A 483 7.30 28.88 -2.57
N GLU A 484 8.23 28.14 -3.17
CA GLU A 484 9.31 28.68 -3.97
C GLU A 484 9.05 28.39 -5.46
N ASP A 485 9.48 29.26 -6.36
CA ASP A 485 9.14 29.16 -7.77
C ASP A 485 10.28 28.65 -8.66
N GLN A 486 11.31 28.08 -8.04
CA GLN A 486 12.52 27.58 -8.70
C GLN A 486 12.24 26.41 -9.63
N ASP A 487 11.32 25.50 -9.27
CA ASP A 487 10.92 24.34 -10.08
C ASP A 487 10.21 24.75 -11.38
N TRP A 488 9.86 26.03 -11.50
CA TRP A 488 9.15 26.63 -12.63
C TRP A 488 10.07 27.47 -13.53
N GLU A 489 11.40 27.42 -13.31
CA GLU A 489 12.36 28.13 -14.16
C GLU A 489 12.23 27.68 -15.62
N GLY A 490 12.07 28.64 -16.54
CA GLY A 490 11.89 28.39 -17.98
C GLY A 490 10.43 28.24 -18.43
N GLU A 491 9.50 28.06 -17.49
CA GLU A 491 8.07 27.99 -17.81
C GLU A 491 7.47 29.36 -18.17
N LYS A 492 6.35 29.32 -18.88
CA LYS A 492 5.58 30.50 -19.27
C LYS A 492 4.18 30.44 -18.68
N PRO A 493 3.60 31.58 -18.28
CA PRO A 493 2.23 31.57 -17.78
C PRO A 493 1.28 31.23 -18.91
N ILE A 494 0.29 30.39 -18.64
CA ILE A 494 -0.80 30.08 -19.58
C ILE A 494 -1.80 31.24 -19.67
N LEU A 495 -1.87 32.08 -18.63
CA LEU A 495 -2.62 33.33 -18.62
C LEU A 495 -2.01 34.35 -17.63
N ASP A 496 -2.22 35.63 -17.93
CA ASP A 496 -1.81 36.78 -17.11
C ASP A 496 -2.91 37.85 -17.21
N ASN A 497 -3.59 38.13 -16.10
CA ASN A 497 -4.66 39.14 -16.06
C ASN A 497 -4.16 40.54 -15.64
N GLY A 498 -2.85 40.72 -15.52
CA GLY A 498 -2.18 41.94 -15.06
C GLY A 498 -2.03 42.05 -13.54
N ARG A 499 -2.68 41.19 -12.75
CA ARG A 499 -2.56 41.11 -11.28
C ARG A 499 -1.99 39.76 -10.82
N THR A 500 -2.33 38.69 -11.53
CA THR A 500 -1.91 37.33 -11.25
C THR A 500 -1.53 36.63 -12.55
N GLN A 501 -0.40 35.95 -12.51
CA GLN A 501 0.07 35.03 -13.54
C GLN A 501 -0.19 33.60 -13.08
N LEU A 502 -0.74 32.77 -13.96
CA LEU A 502 -0.96 31.33 -13.71
C LEU A 502 -0.08 30.51 -14.64
N TYR A 503 0.69 29.60 -14.04
CA TYR A 503 1.52 28.59 -14.70
C TYR A 503 0.95 27.22 -14.35
N VAL A 504 1.08 26.26 -15.28
CA VAL A 504 0.55 24.91 -15.10
C VAL A 504 1.56 23.87 -15.59
N LYS A 505 1.72 22.81 -14.80
CA LYS A 505 2.49 21.58 -15.10
C LYS A 505 1.66 20.38 -14.66
N SER A 506 2.10 19.18 -15.00
CA SER A 506 1.51 17.95 -14.47
C SER A 506 2.53 16.82 -14.43
N ASP A 507 2.22 15.78 -13.65
CA ASP A 507 2.91 14.50 -13.64
C ASP A 507 1.90 13.34 -13.55
N GLU A 508 2.37 12.15 -13.18
CA GLU A 508 1.56 10.94 -13.07
C GLU A 508 0.48 11.00 -11.96
N ALA A 509 0.51 11.98 -11.06
CA ALA A 509 -0.43 12.11 -9.94
C ALA A 509 -1.26 13.40 -9.95
N TYR A 510 -0.66 14.52 -10.38
CA TYR A 510 -1.23 15.84 -10.16
C TYR A 510 -1.19 16.75 -11.38
N VAL A 511 -2.13 17.69 -11.42
CA VAL A 511 -2.00 18.97 -12.11
C VAL A 511 -1.50 20.01 -11.10
N TYR A 512 -0.36 20.62 -11.39
CA TYR A 512 0.26 21.65 -10.55
C TYR A 512 -0.05 23.05 -11.08
N LEU A 513 -0.33 23.98 -10.18
CA LEU A 513 -0.53 25.39 -10.48
C LEU A 513 0.48 26.22 -9.70
N LEU A 514 1.16 27.15 -10.37
CA LEU A 514 1.89 28.24 -9.73
C LEU A 514 1.19 29.56 -10.04
N LEU A 515 0.90 30.30 -8.97
CA LEU A 515 0.38 31.66 -9.05
C LEU A 515 1.44 32.66 -8.59
N ARG A 516 1.72 33.65 -9.43
CA ARG A 516 2.54 34.81 -9.08
C ARG A 516 1.67 36.07 -9.08
N GLY A 517 1.53 36.74 -7.93
CA GLY A 517 0.84 38.03 -7.84
C GLY A 517 -0.13 38.14 -6.66
N GLU A 518 -1.30 38.73 -6.91
CA GLU A 518 -2.34 38.98 -5.90
C GLU A 518 -3.31 37.79 -5.80
N ASN A 519 -2.97 36.79 -4.98
CA ASN A 519 -3.68 35.50 -4.94
C ASN A 519 -4.72 35.37 -3.81
N ASP A 520 -4.80 36.34 -2.90
CA ASP A 520 -5.77 36.29 -1.79
C ASP A 520 -7.20 36.43 -2.29
N ARG A 521 -8.10 35.54 -1.83
CA ARG A 521 -9.52 35.48 -2.24
C ARG A 521 -9.72 35.28 -3.74
N LEU A 522 -8.71 34.77 -4.42
CA LEU A 522 -8.74 34.49 -5.85
C LEU A 522 -9.67 33.31 -6.14
N ARG A 523 -10.42 33.44 -7.23
CA ARG A 523 -11.17 32.34 -7.82
C ARG A 523 -10.59 32.02 -9.19
N ILE A 524 -10.33 30.74 -9.41
CA ILE A 524 -9.93 30.18 -10.70
C ILE A 524 -11.06 29.26 -11.15
N SER A 525 -11.60 29.57 -12.32
CA SER A 525 -12.57 28.73 -13.03
C SER A 525 -11.80 27.68 -13.82
N ILE A 526 -12.23 26.42 -13.75
CA ILE A 526 -11.59 25.29 -14.44
C ILE A 526 -12.67 24.56 -15.26
N ASP A 527 -12.49 24.50 -16.57
CA ASP A 527 -13.34 23.76 -17.52
C ASP A 527 -12.54 22.56 -18.04
N THR A 528 -13.09 21.38 -17.78
CA THR A 528 -12.53 20.09 -18.20
C THR A 528 -13.35 19.45 -19.30
N ILE A 529 -14.60 19.87 -19.52
CA ILE A 529 -15.53 19.28 -20.50
C ILE A 529 -16.40 20.37 -21.15
N GLU A 530 -16.20 20.52 -22.45
CA GLU A 530 -16.85 21.58 -23.22
C GLU A 530 -18.37 21.40 -23.31
N GLY A 531 -19.10 22.50 -23.18
CA GLY A 531 -20.54 22.54 -23.46
C GLY A 531 -21.42 22.09 -22.29
N GLN A 532 -20.84 21.75 -21.14
CA GLN A 532 -21.53 21.66 -19.86
C GLN A 532 -20.96 22.67 -18.85
N GLY A 533 -21.25 22.49 -17.57
CA GLY A 533 -20.70 23.32 -16.50
C GLY A 533 -21.37 24.69 -16.37
N ASN A 534 -20.73 25.57 -15.61
CA ASN A 534 -21.32 26.82 -15.18
C ASN A 534 -21.18 27.92 -16.25
N GLY A 535 -22.26 28.18 -17.00
CA GLY A 535 -22.27 29.18 -18.08
C GLY A 535 -22.05 30.65 -17.66
N VAL A 536 -22.07 30.97 -16.35
CA VAL A 536 -21.68 32.32 -15.84
C VAL A 536 -20.17 32.43 -15.65
N TRP A 537 -19.49 31.29 -15.45
CA TRP A 537 -18.08 31.19 -15.13
C TRP A 537 -17.32 30.47 -16.26
N ASP A 538 -17.52 30.92 -17.49
CA ASP A 538 -16.83 30.44 -18.69
C ASP A 538 -16.99 28.92 -18.96
N GLY A 539 -18.12 28.33 -18.55
CA GLY A 539 -18.38 26.90 -18.73
C GLY A 539 -17.71 26.01 -17.68
N ALA A 540 -17.17 26.60 -16.60
CA ALA A 540 -16.39 25.84 -15.62
C ALA A 540 -17.17 24.71 -14.95
N ASP A 541 -16.57 23.53 -14.97
CA ASP A 541 -16.98 22.38 -14.16
C ASP A 541 -16.48 22.50 -12.74
N PHE A 542 -15.36 23.18 -12.51
CA PHE A 542 -14.78 23.35 -11.19
C PHE A 542 -14.44 24.80 -10.86
N SER A 543 -14.55 25.13 -9.58
CA SER A 543 -14.12 26.42 -9.04
C SER A 543 -13.11 26.18 -7.93
N LEU A 544 -11.86 26.56 -8.20
CA LEU A 544 -10.80 26.63 -7.21
C LEU A 544 -10.87 28.00 -6.54
N LYS A 545 -11.19 28.03 -5.25
CA LYS A 545 -11.24 29.23 -4.44
C LYS A 545 -10.08 29.20 -3.44
N LEU A 546 -9.22 30.21 -3.49
CA LEU A 546 -8.18 30.45 -2.51
C LEU A 546 -8.69 31.44 -1.46
N ASP A 547 -8.82 31.02 -0.21
CA ASP A 547 -9.34 31.85 0.89
C ASP A 547 -8.52 31.57 2.16
N GLY A 548 -7.25 31.96 2.10
CA GLY A 548 -6.26 31.66 3.15
C GLY A 548 -5.99 30.16 3.36
N GLU A 549 -5.30 29.86 4.45
CA GLU A 549 -4.78 28.50 4.71
C GLU A 549 -5.87 27.47 5.06
N LYS A 550 -7.06 27.90 5.50
CA LYS A 550 -8.08 27.02 6.10
C LYS A 550 -9.34 26.83 5.26
N GLU A 551 -9.67 27.79 4.41
CA GLU A 551 -10.93 27.82 3.67
C GLU A 551 -10.77 27.63 2.15
N SER A 552 -9.52 27.46 1.69
CA SER A 552 -9.21 27.16 0.29
C SER A 552 -9.73 25.78 -0.11
N ARG A 553 -10.38 25.70 -1.27
CA ARG A 553 -11.05 24.48 -1.75
C ARG A 553 -11.29 24.48 -3.25
N LEU A 554 -11.33 23.29 -3.82
CA LEU A 554 -11.91 22.99 -5.11
C LEU A 554 -13.38 22.57 -4.92
N SER A 555 -14.26 23.05 -5.77
CA SER A 555 -15.69 22.71 -5.78
C SER A 555 -16.13 22.37 -7.19
N VAL A 556 -17.13 21.50 -7.33
CA VAL A 556 -17.61 20.98 -8.62
C VAL A 556 -18.97 21.56 -8.97
N HIS A 557 -19.27 21.68 -10.26
CA HIS A 557 -20.60 21.99 -10.74
C HIS A 557 -21.52 20.81 -10.39
N PRO A 558 -22.67 21.02 -9.73
CA PRO A 558 -23.49 19.92 -9.21
C PRO A 558 -23.93 18.86 -10.24
N TYR A 559 -24.08 19.25 -11.52
CA TYR A 559 -24.38 18.32 -12.63
C TYR A 559 -23.21 17.36 -12.95
N TYR A 560 -22.00 17.67 -12.51
CA TYR A 560 -20.78 16.87 -12.71
C TYR A 560 -20.24 16.26 -11.40
N ASP A 561 -21.07 16.26 -10.36
CA ASP A 561 -20.77 15.59 -9.08
C ASP A 561 -20.97 14.08 -9.20
N VAL A 562 -19.86 13.36 -9.39
CA VAL A 562 -19.83 11.90 -9.61
C VAL A 562 -20.39 11.14 -8.41
N ASN A 563 -20.02 11.54 -7.18
CA ASN A 563 -20.47 10.87 -5.95
C ASN A 563 -21.98 11.05 -5.76
N TYR A 564 -22.50 12.26 -5.95
CA TYR A 564 -23.94 12.50 -5.89
C TYR A 564 -24.70 11.71 -6.96
N TRP A 565 -24.22 11.74 -8.21
CA TRP A 565 -24.83 10.96 -9.30
C TRP A 565 -24.86 9.47 -8.96
N LEU A 566 -23.73 8.91 -8.53
CA LEU A 566 -23.56 7.48 -8.25
C LEU A 566 -24.59 6.95 -7.24
N TYR A 567 -24.86 7.72 -6.18
CA TYR A 567 -25.74 7.30 -5.08
C TYR A 567 -27.20 7.80 -5.19
N THR A 568 -27.53 8.66 -6.14
CA THR A 568 -28.92 9.14 -6.34
C THR A 568 -29.55 8.74 -7.68
N LYS A 569 -28.75 8.50 -8.71
CA LYS A 569 -29.20 8.09 -10.06
C LYS A 569 -28.48 6.87 -10.62
N GLY A 570 -27.20 6.72 -10.30
CA GLY A 570 -26.33 5.68 -10.83
C GLY A 570 -26.52 4.30 -10.20
N VAL A 571 -25.47 3.48 -10.30
CA VAL A 571 -25.49 2.05 -9.92
C VAL A 571 -25.89 1.80 -8.46
N HIS A 572 -25.66 2.75 -7.54
CA HIS A 572 -26.00 2.61 -6.12
C HIS A 572 -27.30 3.35 -5.72
N ALA A 573 -28.06 3.91 -6.67
CA ALA A 573 -29.30 4.64 -6.36
C ALA A 573 -30.35 3.77 -5.67
N SER A 574 -30.42 2.48 -6.01
CA SER A 574 -31.36 1.53 -5.39
C SER A 574 -31.08 1.29 -3.90
N SER A 575 -29.86 1.57 -3.44
CA SER A 575 -29.47 1.43 -2.04
C SER A 575 -29.96 2.59 -1.16
N GLN A 576 -30.48 3.68 -1.75
CA GLN A 576 -31.02 4.85 -1.04
C GLN A 576 -30.04 5.41 0.01
N VAL A 577 -28.75 5.39 -0.31
CA VAL A 577 -27.67 5.87 0.57
C VAL A 577 -27.73 7.38 0.73
N LEU A 578 -28.05 8.10 -0.34
CA LEU A 578 -28.26 9.55 -0.37
C LEU A 578 -29.68 9.89 -0.85
N GLU A 579 -30.24 10.97 -0.30
CA GLU A 579 -31.52 11.51 -0.76
C GLU A 579 -31.32 12.45 -1.95
N GLU A 580 -32.18 12.30 -2.96
CA GLU A 580 -32.21 13.21 -4.11
C GLU A 580 -32.73 14.60 -3.68
N GLN A 581 -31.94 15.62 -3.99
CA GLN A 581 -32.25 17.02 -3.78
C GLN A 581 -32.79 17.64 -5.08
N GLU A 582 -34.03 18.15 -5.04
CA GLU A 582 -34.67 18.79 -6.19
C GLU A 582 -33.83 19.96 -6.71
N GLY A 583 -33.49 19.92 -8.00
CA GLY A 583 -32.72 20.98 -8.66
C GLY A 583 -31.23 21.02 -8.31
N TYR A 584 -30.69 20.07 -7.53
CA TYR A 584 -29.26 20.02 -7.23
C TYR A 584 -28.43 19.90 -8.51
N ALA A 585 -28.65 18.82 -9.27
CA ALA A 585 -27.98 18.55 -10.54
C ALA A 585 -28.71 19.18 -11.73
N ASP A 586 -29.18 20.43 -11.61
CA ASP A 586 -29.67 21.18 -12.76
C ASP A 586 -28.47 21.59 -13.64
N ALA A 587 -28.51 21.24 -14.94
CA ALA A 587 -27.50 21.65 -15.92
C ALA A 587 -27.39 23.18 -16.05
N GLY A 588 -28.46 23.92 -15.74
CA GLY A 588 -28.49 25.39 -15.68
C GLY A 588 -28.09 25.98 -14.34
N SER A 589 -27.64 25.16 -13.37
CA SER A 589 -27.20 25.62 -12.07
C SER A 589 -26.07 26.65 -12.18
N ARG A 590 -26.07 27.60 -11.25
CA ARG A 590 -25.01 28.61 -11.14
C ARG A 590 -24.15 28.41 -9.90
N ALA A 591 -24.43 27.35 -9.14
CA ALA A 591 -23.72 27.02 -7.92
C ALA A 591 -22.49 26.15 -8.19
N PHE A 592 -21.62 26.08 -7.20
CA PHE A 592 -20.62 25.02 -7.06
C PHE A 592 -20.89 24.32 -5.73
N ALA A 593 -20.69 23.01 -5.71
CA ALA A 593 -20.87 22.15 -4.55
C ALA A 593 -19.53 21.56 -4.07
N PRO A 594 -19.41 21.22 -2.78
CA PRO A 594 -18.26 20.49 -2.28
C PRO A 594 -18.16 19.10 -2.94
N ILE A 595 -16.94 18.61 -3.11
CA ILE A 595 -16.66 17.27 -3.66
C ILE A 595 -16.56 16.30 -2.49
N TYR A 596 -17.31 15.20 -2.53
CA TYR A 596 -17.37 14.21 -1.45
C TYR A 596 -16.92 12.81 -1.88
N PHE A 597 -16.34 12.07 -0.93
CA PHE A 597 -16.27 10.60 -0.98
C PHE A 597 -17.19 9.98 0.06
N MET A 598 -17.79 8.85 -0.28
CA MET A 598 -18.50 7.99 0.66
C MET A 598 -17.49 7.25 1.54
N LEU A 599 -17.67 7.28 2.86
CA LEU A 599 -16.84 6.57 3.83
C LEU A 599 -17.57 5.40 4.48
N ASN A 600 -18.89 5.52 4.60
CA ASN A 600 -19.72 4.44 5.11
C ASN A 600 -21.16 4.62 4.64
N ARG A 601 -21.85 3.51 4.37
CA ARG A 601 -23.29 3.52 4.08
C ARG A 601 -24.07 3.61 5.40
N PRO A 602 -25.38 3.90 5.38
CA PRO A 602 -26.17 3.89 6.60
C PRO A 602 -26.12 2.50 7.25
N ILE A 603 -25.84 2.46 8.56
CA ILE A 603 -25.78 1.24 9.36
C ILE A 603 -26.78 1.32 10.52
N THR A 604 -27.24 0.16 10.97
CA THR A 604 -28.02 0.02 12.21
C THR A 604 -27.20 -0.76 13.21
N LEU A 605 -26.85 -0.13 14.33
CA LEU A 605 -26.11 -0.77 15.41
C LEU A 605 -26.99 -1.82 16.12
N THR A 606 -26.36 -2.70 16.88
CA THR A 606 -27.01 -3.83 17.56
C THR A 606 -28.02 -3.40 18.63
N ASP A 607 -27.94 -2.17 19.14
CA ASP A 607 -28.92 -1.56 20.05
C ASP A 607 -30.10 -0.87 19.33
N GLY A 608 -30.13 -0.90 17.99
CA GLY A 608 -31.13 -0.26 17.14
C GLY A 608 -30.82 1.20 16.77
N THR A 609 -29.70 1.77 17.23
CA THR A 609 -29.24 3.10 16.84
C THR A 609 -28.96 3.14 15.34
N LYS A 610 -29.49 4.15 14.65
CA LYS A 610 -29.25 4.35 13.22
C LYS A 610 -28.16 5.39 13.02
N ILE A 611 -27.11 5.01 12.30
CA ILE A 611 -26.06 5.91 11.86
C ILE A 611 -26.29 6.18 10.37
N GLY A 612 -26.29 7.46 10.00
CA GLY A 612 -26.46 7.87 8.60
C GLY A 612 -25.23 7.55 7.76
N ALA A 613 -25.33 7.79 6.45
CA ALA A 613 -24.18 7.72 5.57
C ALA A 613 -23.08 8.69 6.03
N GLU A 614 -21.83 8.23 5.98
CA GLU A 614 -20.66 9.02 6.32
C GLU A 614 -19.94 9.44 5.05
N GLN A 615 -19.59 10.72 4.94
CA GLN A 615 -18.90 11.28 3.78
C GLN A 615 -17.80 12.25 4.23
N THR A 616 -16.75 12.39 3.43
CA THR A 616 -15.70 13.39 3.64
C THR A 616 -15.56 14.33 2.46
N GLU A 617 -15.40 15.63 2.74
CA GLU A 617 -15.15 16.64 1.70
C GLU A 617 -13.70 16.48 1.21
N THR A 618 -13.53 15.93 0.01
CA THR A 618 -12.21 15.76 -0.61
C THR A 618 -11.77 17.00 -1.40
N GLY A 619 -12.69 17.90 -1.75
CA GLY A 619 -12.36 19.16 -2.43
C GLY A 619 -11.68 20.21 -1.54
N LYS A 620 -11.72 20.04 -0.21
CA LYS A 620 -11.04 20.96 0.72
C LYS A 620 -9.53 20.79 0.62
N LEU A 621 -8.82 21.89 0.39
CA LEU A 621 -7.36 21.85 0.20
C LEU A 621 -6.63 22.05 1.53
N ARG A 622 -5.55 21.30 1.72
CA ARG A 622 -4.69 21.40 2.91
C ARG A 622 -3.49 22.31 2.64
N HIS A 623 -3.34 23.36 3.44
CA HIS A 623 -2.13 24.18 3.43
C HIS A 623 -0.99 23.47 4.18
N GLY A 624 0.22 23.44 3.62
CA GLY A 624 1.40 22.90 4.27
C GLY A 624 2.65 22.97 3.41
N VAL A 625 3.76 22.44 3.92
CA VAL A 625 5.03 22.33 3.19
C VAL A 625 5.18 20.89 2.72
N GLY A 626 5.07 20.64 1.42
CA GLY A 626 5.25 19.33 0.79
C GLY A 626 6.71 18.94 0.50
N ASN A 627 7.70 19.71 0.96
CA ASN A 627 9.11 19.37 0.81
C ASN A 627 9.62 18.52 1.99
N PRO A 628 9.98 17.23 1.79
CA PRO A 628 10.44 16.35 2.87
C PRO A 628 11.79 16.74 3.48
N GLY A 629 12.54 17.65 2.84
CA GLY A 629 13.79 18.19 3.36
C GLY A 629 13.63 19.39 4.29
N LEU A 630 12.41 19.93 4.46
CA LEU A 630 12.15 21.13 5.23
C LEU A 630 11.44 20.83 6.57
N PRO A 631 11.66 21.66 7.62
CA PRO A 631 10.88 21.58 8.85
C PRO A 631 9.39 21.82 8.59
N GLY A 632 8.54 21.04 9.25
CA GLY A 632 7.08 21.13 9.06
C GLY A 632 6.59 20.48 7.77
N TYR A 633 7.35 19.52 7.23
CA TYR A 633 6.91 18.69 6.12
C TYR A 633 5.54 18.06 6.42
N ASP A 634 4.66 18.15 5.44
CA ASP A 634 3.31 17.64 5.45
C ASP A 634 3.07 16.94 4.11
N SER A 635 3.13 15.61 4.13
CA SER A 635 2.97 14.78 2.93
C SER A 635 1.59 14.95 2.27
N LEU A 636 0.61 15.50 2.99
CA LEU A 636 -0.75 15.77 2.51
C LEU A 636 -0.98 17.22 2.07
N ALA A 637 0.06 18.09 2.07
CA ALA A 637 -0.08 19.48 1.66
C ALA A 637 -0.56 19.59 0.20
N ASP A 638 -1.71 20.20 -0.04
CA ASP A 638 -2.21 20.48 -1.38
C ASP A 638 -1.67 21.80 -1.93
N PHE A 639 -1.36 22.76 -1.05
CA PHE A 639 -0.85 24.07 -1.44
C PHE A 639 0.04 24.72 -0.38
N CYS A 640 0.93 25.61 -0.83
CA CYS A 640 1.79 26.43 0.02
C CYS A 640 1.71 27.90 -0.43
N ILE A 641 1.63 28.83 0.52
CA ILE A 641 1.63 30.28 0.26
C ILE A 641 2.92 30.90 0.81
N ASN A 642 3.64 31.62 -0.05
CA ASN A 642 4.80 32.42 0.33
C ASN A 642 4.75 33.81 -0.33
N GLY A 643 4.22 34.80 0.39
CA GLY A 643 4.08 36.16 -0.11
C GLY A 643 3.17 36.23 -1.34
N THR A 644 3.76 36.52 -2.51
CA THR A 644 3.04 36.59 -3.80
C THR A 644 3.05 35.28 -4.57
N ILE A 645 3.70 34.25 -4.04
CA ILE A 645 3.79 32.93 -4.63
C ILE A 645 2.77 32.01 -3.97
N THR A 646 2.04 31.26 -4.78
CA THR A 646 1.19 30.17 -4.31
C THR A 646 1.36 28.98 -5.23
N GLU A 647 1.83 27.87 -4.69
CA GLU A 647 1.92 26.59 -5.39
C GLU A 647 0.78 25.68 -4.94
N ILE A 648 0.20 24.94 -5.87
CA ILE A 648 -0.97 24.09 -5.65
C ILE A 648 -0.78 22.81 -6.45
N ARG A 649 -1.13 21.66 -5.89
CA ARG A 649 -1.28 20.39 -6.61
C ARG A 649 -2.71 19.90 -6.51
N LEU A 650 -3.28 19.50 -7.63
CA LEU A 650 -4.64 18.97 -7.74
C LEU A 650 -4.58 17.54 -8.29
N PRO A 651 -4.98 16.52 -7.51
CA PRO A 651 -5.09 15.15 -8.01
C PRO A 651 -5.91 15.05 -9.29
N TRP A 652 -5.49 14.23 -10.25
CA TRP A 652 -6.25 14.03 -11.49
C TRP A 652 -7.71 13.61 -11.27
N LEU A 653 -7.96 12.74 -10.29
CA LEU A 653 -9.30 12.28 -9.97
C LEU A 653 -10.18 13.39 -9.34
N LEU A 654 -9.62 14.42 -8.69
CA LEU A 654 -10.41 15.58 -8.25
C LEU A 654 -10.97 16.39 -9.41
N LEU A 655 -10.34 16.29 -10.58
CA LEU A 655 -10.77 16.93 -11.83
C LEU A 655 -11.58 15.98 -12.72
N ASN A 656 -12.03 14.83 -12.18
CA ASN A 656 -12.73 13.78 -12.91
C ASN A 656 -11.92 13.25 -14.12
N ILE A 657 -10.59 13.16 -14.00
CA ILE A 657 -9.67 12.61 -15.02
C ILE A 657 -9.03 11.32 -14.48
N PRO A 658 -9.66 10.14 -14.66
CA PRO A 658 -9.15 8.88 -14.11
C PRO A 658 -8.13 8.18 -15.01
N LYS A 659 -7.87 8.69 -16.22
CA LYS A 659 -6.87 8.13 -17.14
C LYS A 659 -6.00 9.23 -17.75
N PRO A 660 -5.20 9.93 -16.92
CA PRO A 660 -4.38 11.06 -17.40
C PRO A 660 -3.33 10.62 -18.43
N ASN A 661 -2.82 9.39 -18.30
CA ASN A 661 -1.84 8.79 -19.21
C ASN A 661 -2.32 8.70 -20.67
N VAL A 662 -3.63 8.47 -20.89
CA VAL A 662 -4.25 8.42 -22.23
C VAL A 662 -5.26 9.54 -22.45
N LYS A 663 -5.21 10.58 -21.61
CA LYS A 663 -6.04 11.79 -21.69
C LYS A 663 -7.54 11.53 -21.75
N MET A 664 -8.08 10.75 -20.82
CA MET A 664 -9.53 10.56 -20.69
C MET A 664 -10.08 11.13 -19.38
N ARG A 665 -11.20 11.83 -19.50
CA ARG A 665 -12.04 12.32 -18.40
C ARG A 665 -13.33 11.52 -18.30
N ILE A 666 -14.04 11.63 -17.18
CA ILE A 666 -15.42 11.16 -17.06
C ILE A 666 -16.30 11.98 -18.02
N ALA A 667 -17.14 11.32 -18.81
CA ALA A 667 -18.04 11.99 -19.77
C ALA A 667 -19.26 12.61 -19.06
N ASP A 668 -20.18 13.22 -19.83
CA ASP A 668 -21.46 13.72 -19.30
C ASP A 668 -22.26 12.57 -18.65
N LEU A 669 -22.30 12.59 -17.30
CA LEU A 669 -22.93 11.56 -16.46
C LEU A 669 -24.40 11.32 -16.82
N TYR A 670 -25.16 12.39 -17.07
CA TYR A 670 -26.60 12.31 -17.32
C TYR A 670 -26.90 12.14 -18.81
N GLY A 671 -26.04 12.64 -19.69
CA GLY A 671 -26.10 12.39 -21.13
C GLY A 671 -25.83 10.92 -21.49
N HIS A 672 -24.94 10.26 -20.75
CA HIS A 672 -24.60 8.85 -20.94
C HIS A 672 -25.37 7.88 -20.04
N ASP A 673 -26.07 8.37 -19.00
CA ASP A 673 -26.70 7.54 -17.96
C ASP A 673 -25.70 6.55 -17.33
N GLY A 674 -24.47 7.02 -17.10
CA GLY A 674 -23.34 6.17 -16.68
C GLY A 674 -22.04 6.93 -16.47
N ILE A 675 -21.13 6.33 -15.68
CA ILE A 675 -19.73 6.74 -15.63
C ILE A 675 -19.02 6.09 -16.82
N THR A 676 -18.83 6.86 -17.88
CA THR A 676 -18.06 6.50 -19.07
C THR A 676 -16.92 7.50 -19.26
N TYR A 677 -16.01 7.22 -20.19
CA TYR A 677 -14.83 8.06 -20.40
C TYR A 677 -14.78 8.62 -21.83
N GLU A 678 -14.34 9.87 -21.95
CA GLU A 678 -14.14 10.55 -23.23
C GLU A 678 -12.81 11.32 -23.27
N PRO A 679 -12.27 11.59 -24.48
CA PRO A 679 -11.01 12.32 -24.61
C PRO A 679 -11.07 13.75 -24.06
N VAL A 680 -9.99 14.17 -23.41
CA VAL A 680 -9.75 15.55 -22.96
C VAL A 680 -8.42 16.05 -23.54
N GLU A 681 -8.48 17.02 -24.45
CA GLU A 681 -7.26 17.54 -25.09
C GLU A 681 -6.57 18.62 -24.27
N GLU A 682 -7.35 19.44 -23.57
CA GLU A 682 -6.87 20.55 -22.75
C GLU A 682 -7.80 20.79 -21.55
N ILE A 683 -7.22 21.37 -20.49
CA ILE A 683 -7.93 21.93 -19.35
C ILE A 683 -7.88 23.45 -19.49
N LYS A 684 -9.04 24.10 -19.43
CA LYS A 684 -9.14 25.56 -19.54
C LYS A 684 -9.21 26.17 -18.16
N PHE A 685 -8.41 27.20 -17.93
CA PHE A 685 -8.38 28.00 -16.71
C PHE A 685 -8.82 29.42 -17.03
N SER A 686 -9.61 30.04 -16.15
CA SER A 686 -10.02 31.44 -16.28
C SER A 686 -9.92 32.18 -14.94
N ILE A 687 -9.34 33.38 -15.00
CA ILE A 687 -9.24 34.31 -13.86
C ILE A 687 -9.72 35.68 -14.35
N ASP A 688 -10.77 36.20 -13.71
CA ASP A 688 -11.39 37.49 -14.06
C ASP A 688 -11.72 37.66 -15.56
N GLY A 689 -12.12 36.56 -16.22
CA GLY A 689 -12.48 36.52 -17.64
C GLY A 689 -11.30 36.47 -18.61
N VAL A 690 -10.06 36.35 -18.11
CA VAL A 690 -8.87 36.03 -18.92
C VAL A 690 -8.65 34.53 -18.85
N SER A 691 -8.64 33.87 -20.01
CA SER A 691 -8.53 32.41 -20.10
C SER A 691 -7.20 31.96 -20.70
N GLY A 692 -6.74 30.78 -20.28
CA GLY A 692 -5.61 30.06 -20.83
C GLY A 692 -5.88 28.55 -20.78
N SER A 693 -5.29 27.81 -21.71
CA SER A 693 -5.46 26.35 -21.78
C SER A 693 -4.14 25.65 -21.44
N TYR A 694 -4.24 24.50 -20.78
CA TYR A 694 -3.13 23.59 -20.52
C TYR A 694 -3.38 22.25 -21.21
N SER A 695 -2.38 21.76 -21.92
CA SER A 695 -2.33 20.38 -22.42
C SER A 695 -1.03 19.74 -21.96
N TRP A 696 -1.05 18.44 -21.73
CA TRP A 696 0.09 17.64 -21.32
C TRP A 696 0.38 16.55 -22.35
N GLU A 697 1.52 15.89 -22.26
CA GLU A 697 1.80 14.70 -23.05
C GLU A 697 1.32 13.45 -22.29
N GLY A 698 0.64 12.54 -23.00
CA GLY A 698 0.28 11.24 -22.43
C GLY A 698 1.51 10.33 -22.30
N TRP A 699 1.34 9.22 -21.60
CA TRP A 699 2.41 8.24 -21.38
C TRP A 699 1.89 6.80 -21.42
N GLU A 700 2.74 5.87 -21.89
CA GLU A 700 2.46 4.43 -21.81
C GLU A 700 3.03 3.83 -20.52
N LYS A 701 4.24 4.24 -20.12
CA LYS A 701 4.87 3.86 -18.86
C LYS A 701 5.03 5.10 -17.99
N PRO A 702 4.60 5.07 -16.72
CA PRO A 702 4.80 6.18 -15.80
C PRO A 702 6.28 6.34 -15.44
N GLY A 703 6.72 7.58 -15.27
CA GLY A 703 7.93 7.90 -14.52
C GLY A 703 7.67 7.88 -13.02
N TYR A 704 8.66 7.48 -12.23
CA TYR A 704 8.58 7.52 -10.77
C TYR A 704 9.97 7.54 -10.13
N ARG A 705 10.03 7.91 -8.85
CA ARG A 705 11.22 7.85 -7.99
C ARG A 705 10.90 7.11 -6.71
N GLU A 706 11.84 6.29 -6.26
CA GLU A 706 11.72 5.64 -4.95
C GLU A 706 12.19 6.56 -3.81
N ARG A 707 11.41 6.63 -2.73
CA ARG A 707 11.76 7.39 -1.52
C ARG A 707 11.27 6.66 -0.27
N LEU A 708 12.09 6.62 0.77
CA LEU A 708 11.65 6.16 2.10
C LEU A 708 10.79 7.24 2.76
N LYS A 709 9.62 6.85 3.25
CA LYS A 709 8.69 7.75 3.96
C LYS A 709 9.20 8.05 5.38
N GLN A 710 8.70 9.11 6.02
CA GLN A 710 9.01 9.38 7.42
C GLN A 710 8.66 8.20 8.34
N SER A 711 7.60 7.46 8.03
CA SER A 711 7.17 6.26 8.76
C SER A 711 8.25 5.18 8.83
N TYR A 712 9.09 5.03 7.78
CA TYR A 712 10.23 4.12 7.80
C TYR A 712 11.20 4.45 8.93
N TYR A 713 11.58 5.73 9.07
CA TYR A 713 12.56 6.17 10.06
C TYR A 713 12.00 6.12 11.49
N ILE A 714 10.71 6.45 11.66
CA ILE A 714 10.02 6.32 12.95
C ILE A 714 10.01 4.86 13.42
N LEU A 715 9.69 3.94 12.50
CA LEU A 715 9.70 2.50 12.80
C LEU A 715 11.12 1.98 13.04
N GLN A 716 12.10 2.43 12.26
CA GLN A 716 13.52 2.11 12.44
C GLN A 716 14.00 2.50 13.85
N ASP A 717 13.70 3.72 14.30
CA ASP A 717 14.08 4.21 15.62
C ASP A 717 13.46 3.36 16.74
N TYR A 718 12.18 3.02 16.59
CA TYR A 718 11.48 2.15 17.54
C TYR A 718 12.09 0.74 17.61
N LEU A 719 12.38 0.14 16.45
CA LEU A 719 12.98 -1.20 16.39
C LEU A 719 14.44 -1.22 16.85
N THR A 720 15.19 -0.13 16.66
CA THR A 720 16.54 0.03 17.21
C THR A 720 16.54 -0.10 18.73
N GLY A 721 15.60 0.58 19.41
CA GLY A 721 15.46 0.53 20.87
C GLY A 721 15.06 -0.85 21.40
N ARG A 722 14.50 -1.74 20.56
CA ARG A 722 14.17 -3.13 20.91
C ARG A 722 15.28 -4.12 20.56
N ALA A 723 16.16 -3.78 19.61
CA ALA A 723 17.29 -4.62 19.21
C ALA A 723 18.48 -4.53 20.19
N SER A 724 18.60 -3.43 20.93
CA SER A 724 19.56 -3.21 22.02
C SER A 724 19.12 -3.86 23.32
#